data_AF-A0A0Q4QKM1-F1
#
_entry.id   AF-A0A0Q4QKM1-F1
#
_cell.length_a   1.000
_cell.length_b   1.000
_cell.length_c   1.000
_cell.angle_alpha   90.00
_cell.angle_beta   90.00
_cell.angle_gamma   90.00
#
_symmetry.space_group_name_H-M   'P 1'
#
loop_
_entity.id
_entity.type
_entity.pdbx_description
1 polymer ?
#
loop_
_entity_poly.entity_id
_entity_poly.type
_entity_poly.pdbx_seq_one_letter_code
_entity_poly.pdbx_strand_id
1 'polypeptide(L)'
;MSIYFQAEESAQHRFGDKDTAILKLLADRYVGANPQAGFIFRAFNKNGVLQNAEGLYELDLASRFPEAKPGQLSYGAGLVWSDEERSLDINVRCLGPVRLYFNGELVFRSNVIEEISPDATVKLSLVFAKGWNSLWLSMTCTPAGFGCQIGSDEAKVRIMNVRAPFEERYGQSGWIFSQPVDSALEAGKRVEVAQPDLMGSQQQEPGLDWLPVIDWTEEERSLGQLERIFGEQHGKAAYAWTTLYQPLPGKQAVVLEGESSGELTLWLEGKQVGESTAAGSFRIELLLEAGKHHFVARSVCGQQSWGFELTAANANDGSAVTMSLPQQVHGSGAGQWLYVGPFEAGAANPTWEQLVRTDCLYALNKASQPVQQGQMLHTYWQLDQPNTWVRPYYENAMLSNKWTVGTVSNYARWDYPLGVTIYGLLQTGRFLDRPDIVSYATQHVEACTEMYDYSFWDREQYGFPAINQQLVMMKMLDNCGSFGSAMLESRQGLATASVEPIAERIADFMLNKLERKPDGAFYRTCEGEYAANTMWADDLYMSTPFLCRYARLTGNREALDEAAKQFLRFKNYLFMPGEKLMSHVYDFKYDRATGIPWGRGNGWTIFSLTEVLEALPAAHELRDELLDFFNELCEGYAARQSDRGLWHQVVNRPDTYLEASCTAMFAYGFARGVRFGWVKQPAAITNAAFRAWDGLTRYAIDRQGNVHGVCSGSRYAFTADYYDQDLRTVVNDNHGIGIMMLAGTEVAKLKRHLQTQTNDDNAK
;
A
#
# COMPACT_ATOMS: atom_id res chain seq x y z
N MET A 1 -32.74 -1.14 -17.01
CA MET A 1 -32.82 0.20 -16.36
C MET A 1 -31.88 0.21 -15.17
N SER A 2 -30.85 1.05 -15.19
CA SER A 2 -29.94 1.22 -14.03
C SER A 2 -30.62 2.09 -12.98
N ILE A 3 -31.39 1.48 -12.09
CA ILE A 3 -31.86 2.09 -10.85
C ILE A 3 -31.09 1.38 -9.75
N TYR A 4 -30.18 2.09 -9.09
CA TYR A 4 -29.32 1.53 -8.06
C TYR A 4 -30.01 1.48 -6.69
N PHE A 5 -30.89 2.45 -6.44
CA PHE A 5 -31.67 2.62 -5.21
C PHE A 5 -32.96 3.42 -5.50
N GLN A 6 -33.90 3.45 -4.56
CA GLN A 6 -35.16 4.18 -4.72
C GLN A 6 -34.96 5.70 -4.61
N ALA A 7 -35.83 6.51 -5.21
CA ALA A 7 -35.65 7.96 -5.27
C ALA A 7 -35.53 8.61 -3.88
N GLU A 8 -36.25 8.11 -2.88
CA GLU A 8 -36.25 8.55 -1.48
C GLU A 8 -34.89 8.29 -0.78
N GLU A 9 -34.12 7.35 -1.31
CA GLU A 9 -32.78 7.02 -0.83
C GLU A 9 -31.72 7.94 -1.43
N SER A 10 -32.03 8.73 -2.46
CA SER A 10 -31.06 9.60 -3.14
C SER A 10 -30.60 10.78 -2.30
N ALA A 11 -29.35 11.21 -2.53
CA ALA A 11 -28.83 12.46 -1.98
C ALA A 11 -29.66 13.67 -2.46
N GLN A 12 -30.10 13.66 -3.73
CA GLN A 12 -30.94 14.73 -4.28
C GLN A 12 -32.27 14.85 -3.52
N HIS A 13 -32.94 13.75 -3.21
CA HIS A 13 -34.20 13.79 -2.44
C HIS A 13 -33.98 14.36 -1.04
N ARG A 14 -32.88 14.00 -0.38
CA ARG A 14 -32.60 14.42 1.00
C ARG A 14 -32.08 15.85 1.09
N PHE A 15 -31.20 16.27 0.19
CA PHE A 15 -30.44 17.52 0.30
C PHE A 15 -30.83 18.56 -0.76
N GLY A 16 -31.58 18.18 -1.81
CA GLY A 16 -31.88 19.04 -2.95
C GLY A 16 -30.61 19.48 -3.67
N ASP A 17 -30.62 20.70 -4.22
CA ASP A 17 -29.50 21.28 -4.98
C ASP A 17 -28.36 21.84 -4.09
N LYS A 18 -28.27 21.39 -2.84
CA LYS A 18 -27.24 21.84 -1.88
C LYS A 18 -25.93 21.09 -2.12
N ASP A 19 -25.22 21.44 -3.19
CA ASP A 19 -23.97 20.80 -3.60
C ASP A 19 -22.95 20.68 -2.45
N THR A 20 -22.82 21.71 -1.61
CA THR A 20 -21.90 21.71 -0.47
C THR A 20 -22.27 20.67 0.60
N ALA A 21 -23.56 20.41 0.81
CA ALA A 21 -24.02 19.38 1.74
C ALA A 21 -23.74 17.97 1.21
N ILE A 22 -23.91 17.76 -0.10
CA ILE A 22 -23.64 16.47 -0.76
C ILE A 22 -22.13 16.19 -0.80
N LEU A 23 -21.30 17.20 -1.09
CA LEU A 23 -19.84 17.08 -1.03
C LEU A 23 -19.35 16.76 0.38
N LYS A 24 -19.91 17.42 1.41
CA LYS A 24 -19.64 17.10 2.81
C LYS A 24 -20.00 15.64 3.12
N LEU A 25 -21.18 15.18 2.66
CA LEU A 25 -21.64 13.81 2.85
C LEU A 25 -20.67 12.78 2.26
N LEU A 26 -20.21 12.98 1.02
CA LEU A 26 -19.25 12.07 0.36
C LEU A 26 -17.92 12.00 1.11
N ALA A 27 -17.36 13.15 1.47
CA ALA A 27 -16.08 13.21 2.16
C ALA A 27 -16.15 12.60 3.56
N ASP A 28 -17.16 12.97 4.36
CA ASP A 28 -17.36 12.44 5.71
C ASP A 28 -17.62 10.91 5.66
N ARG A 29 -18.37 10.42 4.65
CA ARG A 29 -18.60 8.97 4.46
C ARG A 29 -17.31 8.22 4.18
N TYR A 30 -16.45 8.74 3.30
CA TYR A 30 -15.17 8.11 2.98
C TYR A 30 -14.22 8.10 4.18
N VAL A 31 -14.02 9.24 4.84
CA VAL A 31 -13.16 9.35 6.02
C VAL A 31 -13.66 8.45 7.14
N GLY A 32 -14.97 8.40 7.38
CA GLY A 32 -15.56 7.52 8.40
C GLY A 32 -15.43 6.02 8.09
N ALA A 33 -15.36 5.64 6.81
CA ALA A 33 -15.15 4.25 6.40
C ALA A 33 -13.67 3.82 6.42
N ASN A 34 -12.75 4.80 6.40
CA ASN A 34 -11.31 4.57 6.32
C ASN A 34 -10.62 5.29 7.48
N PRO A 35 -10.76 4.82 8.74
CA PRO A 35 -10.07 5.43 9.86
C PRO A 35 -8.55 5.40 9.65
N GLN A 36 -7.84 6.33 10.30
CA GLN A 36 -6.39 6.50 10.23
C GLN A 36 -5.62 5.38 10.96
N ALA A 37 -5.89 4.14 10.56
CA ALA A 37 -5.15 2.97 10.98
C ALA A 37 -3.91 2.87 10.10
N GLY A 38 -2.73 3.10 10.68
CA GLY A 38 -1.44 2.95 9.98
C GLY A 38 -1.04 1.49 9.82
N PHE A 39 0.26 1.25 9.61
CA PHE A 39 0.82 -0.09 9.51
C PHE A 39 0.80 -0.82 10.87
N ILE A 40 0.65 -2.14 10.83
CA ILE A 40 0.79 -2.99 12.00
C ILE A 40 2.22 -3.52 12.06
N PHE A 41 2.91 -3.25 13.17
CA PHE A 41 4.26 -3.75 13.39
C PHE A 41 4.22 -5.13 14.04
N ARG A 42 5.04 -6.05 13.53
CA ARG A 42 5.13 -7.42 14.04
C ARG A 42 6.57 -7.86 14.19
N ALA A 43 6.75 -8.79 15.13
CA ALA A 43 7.93 -9.61 15.20
C ALA A 43 8.01 -10.48 13.94
N PHE A 44 9.18 -10.44 13.29
CA PHE A 44 9.50 -11.17 12.08
C PHE A 44 10.85 -11.85 12.24
N ASN A 45 10.86 -13.18 12.26
CA ASN A 45 12.09 -13.94 12.40
C ASN A 45 12.73 -14.18 11.02
N LYS A 46 13.94 -13.66 10.82
CA LYS A 46 14.62 -13.70 9.51
C LYS A 46 15.09 -15.12 9.14
N ASN A 47 15.18 -16.05 10.08
CA ASN A 47 15.42 -17.47 9.80
C ASN A 47 14.17 -18.21 9.29
N GLY A 48 13.00 -17.57 9.36
CA GLY A 48 11.74 -18.09 8.82
C GLY A 48 11.70 -18.15 7.30
N VAL A 49 10.49 -18.26 6.75
CA VAL A 49 10.26 -18.35 5.31
C VAL A 49 10.18 -16.96 4.69
N LEU A 50 11.15 -16.63 3.84
CA LEU A 50 11.22 -15.36 3.11
C LEU A 50 10.40 -15.44 1.81
N GLN A 51 10.21 -14.30 1.16
CA GLN A 51 9.54 -14.23 -0.14
C GLN A 51 10.55 -13.95 -1.25
N ASN A 52 10.29 -14.44 -2.46
CA ASN A 52 11.05 -14.06 -3.65
C ASN A 52 10.56 -12.74 -4.24
N ALA A 53 11.20 -12.31 -5.34
CA ALA A 53 10.86 -11.08 -6.05
C ALA A 53 9.45 -11.06 -6.68
N GLU A 54 8.77 -12.21 -6.76
CA GLU A 54 7.37 -12.31 -7.20
C GLU A 54 6.38 -12.25 -6.02
N GLY A 55 6.88 -12.30 -4.79
CA GLY A 55 6.08 -12.33 -3.56
C GLY A 55 5.64 -13.72 -3.12
N LEU A 56 6.19 -14.78 -3.71
CA LEU A 56 5.94 -16.16 -3.27
C LEU A 56 6.84 -16.50 -2.09
N TYR A 57 6.28 -17.06 -1.02
CA TYR A 57 7.02 -17.60 0.12
C TYR A 57 7.84 -18.82 -0.30
N GLU A 58 9.13 -18.84 0.01
CA GLU A 58 10.09 -19.86 -0.43
C GLU A 58 10.40 -20.87 0.67
N LEU A 59 9.66 -21.98 0.66
CA LEU A 59 9.94 -23.17 1.45
C LEU A 59 10.89 -24.10 0.66
N ASP A 60 12.08 -23.62 0.31
CA ASP A 60 13.15 -24.47 -0.24
C ASP A 60 13.81 -25.26 0.90
N LEU A 61 13.24 -26.44 1.17
CA LEU A 61 13.67 -27.28 2.27
C LEU A 61 14.91 -28.10 1.92
N ALA A 62 15.20 -28.31 0.64
CA ALA A 62 16.45 -28.95 0.20
C ALA A 62 17.67 -28.11 0.61
N SER A 63 17.61 -26.80 0.36
CA SER A 63 18.68 -25.87 0.77
C SER A 63 18.80 -25.71 2.29
N ARG A 64 17.68 -25.82 3.02
CA ARG A 64 17.66 -25.71 4.49
C ARG A 64 18.11 -26.97 5.20
N PHE A 65 17.83 -28.13 4.61
CA PHE A 65 18.13 -29.45 5.16
C PHE A 65 18.88 -30.31 4.14
N PRO A 66 20.15 -29.99 3.83
CA PRO A 66 20.92 -30.73 2.82
C PRO A 66 21.15 -32.20 3.19
N GLU A 67 21.04 -32.54 4.48
CA GLU A 67 21.18 -33.89 5.02
C GLU A 67 19.86 -34.68 5.07
N ALA A 68 18.75 -34.08 4.60
CA ALA A 68 17.46 -34.75 4.56
C ALA A 68 17.50 -35.95 3.58
N LYS A 69 16.94 -37.07 4.02
CA LYS A 69 16.95 -38.33 3.26
C LYS A 69 15.67 -38.47 2.44
N PRO A 70 15.75 -39.04 1.21
CA PRO A 70 14.56 -39.37 0.44
C PRO A 70 13.52 -40.15 1.26
N GLY A 71 12.28 -39.70 1.23
CA GLY A 71 11.16 -40.24 2.01
C GLY A 71 10.87 -39.52 3.32
N GLN A 72 11.81 -38.73 3.85
CA GLN A 72 11.53 -37.87 5.00
C GLN A 72 10.53 -36.76 4.65
N LEU A 73 9.76 -36.32 5.64
CA LEU A 73 8.75 -35.28 5.49
C LEU A 73 9.13 -34.04 6.30
N SER A 74 8.69 -32.88 5.83
CA SER A 74 8.61 -31.68 6.65
C SER A 74 7.28 -30.99 6.38
N TYR A 75 6.77 -30.32 7.41
CA TYR A 75 5.47 -29.67 7.37
C TYR A 75 5.66 -28.16 7.40
N GLY A 76 4.87 -27.45 6.59
CA GLY A 76 4.78 -25.98 6.64
C GLY A 76 3.41 -25.57 7.16
N ALA A 77 3.35 -24.57 8.04
CA ALA A 77 2.10 -24.12 8.61
C ALA A 77 2.01 -22.59 8.67
N GLY A 78 0.80 -22.07 8.45
CA GLY A 78 0.53 -20.64 8.48
C GLY A 78 -0.95 -20.33 8.65
N LEU A 79 -1.23 -19.14 9.19
CA LEU A 79 -2.57 -18.60 9.34
C LEU A 79 -2.74 -17.35 8.48
N VAL A 80 -3.92 -17.18 7.90
CA VAL A 80 -4.30 -15.98 7.14
C VAL A 80 -5.62 -15.46 7.65
N TRP A 81 -5.66 -14.19 8.03
CA TRP A 81 -6.89 -13.50 8.43
C TRP A 81 -7.64 -12.97 7.21
N SER A 82 -8.97 -13.09 7.22
CA SER A 82 -9.87 -12.40 6.29
C SER A 82 -10.97 -11.65 7.04
N ASP A 83 -11.21 -10.38 6.71
CA ASP A 83 -12.25 -9.57 7.34
C ASP A 83 -13.68 -9.98 6.93
N GLU A 84 -13.79 -10.62 5.77
CA GLU A 84 -15.02 -11.16 5.20
C GLU A 84 -14.74 -12.36 4.29
N GLU A 85 -15.77 -12.99 3.75
CA GLU A 85 -15.59 -14.09 2.79
C GLU A 85 -15.04 -13.56 1.47
N ARG A 86 -13.90 -14.08 1.00
CA ARG A 86 -13.24 -13.61 -0.24
C ARG A 86 -12.52 -14.71 -0.99
N SER A 87 -12.61 -14.68 -2.32
CA SER A 87 -11.78 -15.51 -3.19
C SER A 87 -10.40 -14.89 -3.40
N LEU A 88 -9.33 -15.66 -3.30
CA LEU A 88 -8.00 -15.27 -3.73
C LEU A 88 -7.35 -16.39 -4.54
N ASP A 89 -6.79 -16.02 -5.69
CA ASP A 89 -5.95 -16.92 -6.47
C ASP A 89 -4.54 -16.95 -5.87
N ILE A 90 -4.02 -18.15 -5.61
CA ILE A 90 -2.65 -18.40 -5.17
C ILE A 90 -1.89 -19.19 -6.23
N ASN A 91 -0.58 -18.98 -6.29
CA ASN A 91 0.34 -19.74 -7.12
C ASN A 91 1.15 -20.69 -6.23
N VAL A 92 1.29 -21.94 -6.67
CA VAL A 92 2.14 -22.97 -6.06
C VAL A 92 3.14 -23.47 -7.11
N ARG A 93 4.43 -23.44 -6.78
CA ARG A 93 5.52 -24.06 -7.56
C ARG A 93 6.15 -25.14 -6.72
N CYS A 94 6.12 -26.38 -7.20
CA CYS A 94 6.60 -27.51 -6.42
C CYS A 94 8.12 -27.66 -6.62
N LEU A 95 8.85 -27.84 -5.51
CA LEU A 95 10.27 -28.21 -5.53
C LEU A 95 10.43 -29.67 -5.13
N GLY A 96 9.40 -30.50 -5.33
CA GLY A 96 9.28 -31.87 -4.85
C GLY A 96 7.81 -32.22 -4.58
N PRO A 97 7.48 -33.42 -4.05
CA PRO A 97 6.11 -33.79 -3.74
C PRO A 97 5.49 -32.91 -2.63
N VAL A 98 4.32 -32.33 -2.92
CA VAL A 98 3.61 -31.38 -2.05
C VAL A 98 2.15 -31.78 -1.93
N ARG A 99 1.61 -31.68 -0.71
CA ARG A 99 0.17 -31.64 -0.43
C ARG A 99 -0.16 -30.36 0.31
N LEU A 100 -1.15 -29.62 -0.16
CA LEU A 100 -1.67 -28.42 0.48
C LEU A 100 -3.08 -28.69 0.99
N TYR A 101 -3.24 -28.46 2.28
CA TYR A 101 -4.52 -28.47 2.98
C TYR A 101 -4.90 -27.03 3.34
N PHE A 102 -6.15 -26.68 3.10
CA PHE A 102 -6.73 -25.39 3.41
C PHE A 102 -7.97 -25.59 4.28
N ASN A 103 -8.00 -24.99 5.47
CA ASN A 103 -9.05 -25.19 6.46
C ASN A 103 -9.37 -26.66 6.75
N GLY A 104 -8.33 -27.51 6.83
CA GLY A 104 -8.46 -28.95 7.08
C GLY A 104 -8.64 -29.80 5.82
N GLU A 105 -9.06 -29.23 4.70
CA GLU A 105 -9.38 -29.98 3.47
C GLU A 105 -8.19 -30.03 2.50
N LEU A 106 -7.93 -31.20 1.90
CA LEU A 106 -6.90 -31.34 0.87
C LEU A 106 -7.37 -30.64 -0.42
N VAL A 107 -6.78 -29.50 -0.74
CA VAL A 107 -7.13 -28.70 -1.93
C VAL A 107 -6.16 -28.88 -3.09
N PHE A 108 -4.94 -29.34 -2.81
CA PHE A 108 -3.94 -29.61 -3.85
C PHE A 108 -2.99 -30.74 -3.48
N ARG A 109 -2.65 -31.55 -4.47
CA ARG A 109 -1.62 -32.58 -4.41
C ARG A 109 -0.84 -32.53 -5.72
N SER A 110 0.48 -32.45 -5.61
CA SER A 110 1.36 -32.44 -6.77
C SER A 110 1.24 -33.72 -7.60
N ASN A 111 1.41 -33.58 -8.91
CA ASN A 111 1.66 -34.69 -9.84
C ASN A 111 3.13 -34.69 -10.31
N VAL A 112 3.50 -35.76 -11.03
CA VAL A 112 4.89 -35.96 -11.47
C VAL A 112 5.45 -34.81 -12.33
N ILE A 113 4.62 -34.12 -13.12
CA ILE A 113 5.09 -33.02 -13.98
C ILE A 113 5.43 -31.82 -13.10
N GLU A 114 4.56 -31.48 -12.15
CA GLU A 114 4.77 -30.38 -11.22
C GLU A 114 5.99 -30.62 -10.32
N GLU A 115 6.26 -31.87 -9.94
CA GLU A 115 7.37 -32.26 -9.07
C GLU A 115 8.75 -32.15 -9.74
N ILE A 116 8.84 -32.40 -11.06
CA ILE A 116 10.12 -32.43 -11.79
C ILE A 116 10.37 -31.18 -12.64
N SER A 117 9.35 -30.35 -12.84
CA SER A 117 9.44 -29.12 -13.64
C SER A 117 9.45 -27.90 -12.72
N PRO A 118 10.63 -27.33 -12.40
CA PRO A 118 10.74 -26.23 -11.43
C PRO A 118 9.97 -24.96 -11.84
N ASP A 119 9.70 -24.77 -13.13
CA ASP A 119 8.92 -23.63 -13.64
C ASP A 119 7.39 -23.88 -13.66
N ALA A 120 6.94 -25.10 -13.34
CA ALA A 120 5.52 -25.42 -13.32
C ALA A 120 4.80 -24.64 -12.22
N THR A 121 3.90 -23.76 -12.62
CA THR A 121 3.09 -22.96 -11.69
C THR A 121 1.64 -23.44 -11.74
N VAL A 122 1.13 -23.87 -10.59
CA VAL A 122 -0.27 -24.22 -10.40
C VAL A 122 -0.99 -23.04 -9.77
N LYS A 123 -2.08 -22.60 -10.40
CA LYS A 123 -2.95 -21.56 -9.86
C LYS A 123 -4.18 -22.19 -9.20
N LEU A 124 -4.39 -21.89 -7.92
CA LEU A 124 -5.50 -22.39 -7.12
C LEU A 124 -6.37 -21.22 -6.68
N SER A 125 -7.68 -21.32 -6.85
CA SER A 125 -8.62 -20.31 -6.32
C SER A 125 -9.16 -20.78 -4.98
N LEU A 126 -8.82 -20.07 -3.90
CA LEU A 126 -9.24 -20.39 -2.54
C LEU A 126 -10.28 -19.37 -2.06
N VAL A 127 -11.31 -19.85 -1.36
CA VAL A 127 -12.32 -18.98 -0.71
C VAL A 127 -12.01 -18.89 0.77
N PHE A 128 -11.45 -17.77 1.20
CA PHE A 128 -11.16 -17.46 2.59
C PHE A 128 -12.45 -17.11 3.31
N ALA A 129 -12.74 -17.81 4.40
CA ALA A 129 -13.84 -17.48 5.28
C ALA A 129 -13.47 -16.28 6.16
N LYS A 130 -14.48 -15.54 6.64
CA LYS A 130 -14.26 -14.51 7.66
C LYS A 130 -13.58 -15.11 8.89
N GLY A 131 -12.50 -14.48 9.33
CA GLY A 131 -11.69 -14.93 10.45
C GLY A 131 -10.38 -15.60 10.01
N TRP A 132 -9.87 -16.50 10.87
CA TRP A 132 -8.64 -17.23 10.61
C TRP A 132 -8.87 -18.39 9.63
N ASN A 133 -7.99 -18.48 8.64
CA ASN A 133 -7.92 -19.59 7.70
C ASN A 133 -6.56 -20.28 7.84
N SER A 134 -6.55 -21.60 7.93
CA SER A 134 -5.33 -22.40 8.11
C SER A 134 -4.77 -22.88 6.78
N LEU A 135 -3.46 -22.74 6.60
CA LEU A 135 -2.70 -23.33 5.52
C LEU A 135 -1.74 -24.37 6.09
N TRP A 136 -1.82 -25.60 5.59
CA TRP A 136 -0.97 -26.71 6.01
C TRP A 136 -0.36 -27.41 4.80
N LEU A 137 0.97 -27.51 4.80
CA LEU A 137 1.76 -28.13 3.74
C LEU A 137 2.42 -29.39 4.27
N SER A 138 2.33 -30.47 3.51
CA SER A 138 3.13 -31.68 3.70
C SER A 138 4.05 -31.83 2.49
N MET A 139 5.36 -31.75 2.73
CA MET A 139 6.40 -31.79 1.71
C MET A 139 7.26 -33.03 1.94
N THR A 140 7.56 -33.77 0.88
CA THR A 140 8.39 -34.99 0.98
C THR A 140 9.72 -34.76 0.29
N CYS A 141 10.82 -35.16 0.95
CA CYS A 141 12.14 -35.14 0.37
C CYS A 141 12.28 -36.24 -0.69
N THR A 142 12.77 -35.89 -1.86
CA THR A 142 13.09 -36.83 -2.95
C THR A 142 14.42 -36.44 -3.60
N PRO A 143 15.03 -37.32 -4.40
CA PRO A 143 16.21 -36.94 -5.18
C PRO A 143 15.95 -35.81 -6.19
N ALA A 144 14.68 -35.57 -6.57
CA ALA A 144 14.31 -34.49 -7.48
C ALA A 144 14.14 -33.13 -6.77
N GLY A 145 13.95 -33.14 -5.44
CA GLY A 145 13.86 -31.93 -4.62
C GLY A 145 13.05 -32.11 -3.34
N PHE A 146 13.00 -31.04 -2.54
CA PHE A 146 12.26 -30.97 -1.28
C PHE A 146 11.74 -29.54 -1.02
N GLY A 147 10.41 -29.34 -1.03
CA GLY A 147 9.78 -28.07 -0.67
C GLY A 147 8.83 -27.49 -1.73
N CYS A 148 8.50 -26.20 -1.61
CA CYS A 148 7.69 -25.46 -2.58
C CYS A 148 7.86 -23.94 -2.48
N GLN A 149 7.35 -23.22 -3.49
CA GLN A 149 7.04 -21.79 -3.40
C GLN A 149 5.52 -21.61 -3.40
N ILE A 150 4.99 -20.73 -2.55
CA ILE A 150 3.54 -20.48 -2.42
C ILE A 150 3.25 -19.01 -2.13
N GLY A 151 2.25 -18.43 -2.78
CA GLY A 151 1.85 -17.04 -2.51
C GLY A 151 0.66 -16.60 -3.34
N SER A 152 0.16 -15.40 -3.07
CA SER A 152 -0.89 -14.77 -3.89
C SER A 152 -0.45 -14.54 -5.32
N ASP A 153 -1.33 -14.80 -6.28
CA ASP A 153 -1.17 -14.31 -7.65
C ASP A 153 -1.14 -12.77 -7.66
N GLU A 154 -0.29 -12.15 -8.48
CA GLU A 154 -0.11 -10.68 -8.49
C GLU A 154 0.11 -10.08 -7.07
N ALA A 155 1.04 -10.63 -6.28
CA ALA A 155 1.25 -10.28 -4.87
C ALA A 155 1.44 -8.78 -4.55
N LYS A 156 1.81 -7.97 -5.56
CA LYS A 156 1.91 -6.50 -5.43
C LYS A 156 0.57 -5.82 -5.17
N VAL A 157 -0.54 -6.41 -5.62
CA VAL A 157 -1.90 -5.84 -5.52
C VAL A 157 -2.80 -6.70 -4.64
N ARG A 158 -2.60 -8.03 -4.64
CA ARG A 158 -3.35 -8.99 -3.83
C ARG A 158 -2.48 -9.44 -2.67
N ILE A 159 -2.48 -8.67 -1.58
CA ILE A 159 -1.59 -8.93 -0.44
C ILE A 159 -2.13 -10.09 0.41
N MET A 160 -1.33 -11.14 0.55
CA MET A 160 -1.59 -12.26 1.46
C MET A 160 -0.46 -12.35 2.50
N ASN A 161 -0.67 -11.73 3.66
CA ASN A 161 0.25 -11.85 4.78
C ASN A 161 -0.03 -13.13 5.57
N VAL A 162 0.97 -14.00 5.69
CA VAL A 162 0.89 -15.20 6.52
C VAL A 162 1.38 -14.90 7.94
N ARG A 163 0.69 -15.45 8.93
CA ARG A 163 0.97 -15.32 10.37
C ARG A 163 1.39 -16.67 10.93
N ALA A 164 2.30 -16.63 11.91
CA ALA A 164 2.74 -17.85 12.56
C ALA A 164 1.58 -18.43 13.39
N PRO A 165 1.34 -19.76 13.30
CA PRO A 165 0.35 -20.44 14.13
C PRO A 165 0.89 -20.67 15.56
N PHE A 166 0.03 -21.19 16.42
CA PHE A 166 0.25 -21.51 17.83
C PHE A 166 0.30 -20.33 18.81
N GLU A 167 -0.12 -20.58 20.04
CA GLU A 167 -0.17 -19.59 21.13
C GLU A 167 1.20 -18.95 21.40
N GLU A 168 2.28 -19.73 21.40
CA GLU A 168 3.63 -19.28 21.70
C GLU A 168 4.20 -18.30 20.66
N ARG A 169 3.64 -18.30 19.46
CA ARG A 169 4.06 -17.46 18.33
C ARG A 169 2.98 -16.44 17.95
N TYR A 170 1.92 -16.33 18.76
CA TYR A 170 0.76 -15.55 18.42
C TYR A 170 1.13 -14.09 18.13
N GLY A 171 0.71 -13.62 16.95
CA GLY A 171 0.99 -12.27 16.48
C GLY A 171 2.32 -12.09 15.74
N GLN A 172 3.19 -13.10 15.70
CA GLN A 172 4.37 -13.11 14.83
C GLN A 172 3.96 -13.27 13.36
N SER A 173 4.84 -12.81 12.47
CA SER A 173 4.65 -12.86 11.03
C SER A 173 5.50 -13.94 10.37
N GLY A 174 4.98 -14.54 9.30
CA GLY A 174 5.67 -15.56 8.52
C GLY A 174 5.11 -16.97 8.71
N TRP A 175 5.58 -17.89 7.87
CA TRP A 175 5.32 -19.32 7.99
C TRP A 175 6.26 -19.95 9.02
N ILE A 176 5.81 -21.04 9.64
CA ILE A 176 6.68 -21.97 10.35
C ILE A 176 6.85 -23.25 9.53
N PHE A 177 7.92 -24.00 9.82
CA PHE A 177 8.15 -25.30 9.21
C PHE A 177 8.82 -26.25 10.19
N SER A 178 8.59 -27.56 10.05
CA SER A 178 9.19 -28.55 10.94
C SER A 178 10.58 -28.97 10.44
N GLN A 179 11.42 -29.46 11.35
CA GLN A 179 12.55 -30.32 10.98
C GLN A 179 12.07 -31.56 10.18
N PRO A 180 12.94 -32.17 9.35
CA PRO A 180 12.60 -33.41 8.66
C PRO A 180 12.32 -34.56 9.63
N VAL A 181 11.26 -35.32 9.38
CA VAL A 181 10.85 -36.50 10.16
C VAL A 181 10.77 -37.75 9.30
N ASP A 182 11.05 -38.91 9.89
CA ASP A 182 11.12 -40.20 9.18
C ASP A 182 9.74 -40.81 8.87
N SER A 183 8.70 -40.40 9.57
CA SER A 183 7.34 -40.93 9.43
C SER A 183 6.30 -39.83 9.43
N ALA A 184 5.23 -40.03 8.66
CA ALA A 184 4.12 -39.08 8.62
C ALA A 184 3.38 -39.01 9.97
N LEU A 185 2.72 -37.88 10.25
CA LEU A 185 1.82 -37.77 11.40
C LEU A 185 0.63 -38.72 11.19
N GLU A 186 0.50 -39.74 12.03
CA GLU A 186 -0.56 -40.76 11.89
C GLU A 186 -1.86 -40.32 12.59
N ALA A 187 -2.96 -40.22 11.83
CA ALA A 187 -4.31 -40.05 12.37
C ALA A 187 -5.04 -41.41 12.49
N GLY A 188 -4.56 -42.31 13.36
CA GLY A 188 -5.17 -43.63 13.52
C GLY A 188 -5.25 -44.44 12.21
N LYS A 189 -6.17 -45.43 12.13
CA LYS A 189 -6.17 -46.50 11.10
C LYS A 189 -6.58 -46.08 9.66
N ARG A 190 -6.47 -44.82 9.24
CA ARG A 190 -6.64 -44.42 7.83
C ARG A 190 -5.59 -43.40 7.41
N VAL A 191 -5.26 -43.44 6.12
CA VAL A 191 -4.22 -42.70 5.39
C VAL A 191 -4.54 -41.20 5.28
N GLU A 192 -4.83 -40.54 6.39
CA GLU A 192 -4.95 -39.08 6.49
C GLU A 192 -3.81 -38.57 7.38
N VAL A 193 -3.10 -37.53 6.91
CA VAL A 193 -2.06 -36.87 7.70
C VAL A 193 -2.77 -36.14 8.83
N ALA A 194 -2.47 -36.47 10.09
CA ALA A 194 -3.02 -35.73 11.22
C ALA A 194 -2.61 -34.26 11.12
N GLN A 195 -3.56 -33.34 11.25
CA GLN A 195 -3.31 -31.90 11.25
C GLN A 195 -3.37 -31.39 12.69
N PRO A 196 -2.35 -30.64 13.15
CA PRO A 196 -2.35 -30.07 14.49
C PRO A 196 -3.41 -28.97 14.62
N ASP A 197 -3.82 -28.67 15.86
CA ASP A 197 -4.60 -27.47 16.13
C ASP A 197 -3.70 -26.24 16.03
N LEU A 198 -3.68 -25.59 14.86
CA LEU A 198 -2.85 -24.41 14.60
C LEU A 198 -3.23 -23.18 15.45
N MET A 199 -4.38 -23.21 16.14
CA MET A 199 -4.77 -22.16 17.08
C MET A 199 -4.45 -22.53 18.54
N GLY A 200 -4.06 -23.78 18.80
CA GLY A 200 -3.68 -24.28 20.12
C GLY A 200 -2.21 -24.05 20.46
N SER A 201 -1.70 -24.77 21.46
CA SER A 201 -0.29 -24.70 21.87
C SER A 201 0.56 -25.69 21.08
N GLN A 202 1.73 -25.24 20.61
CA GLN A 202 2.68 -26.13 19.92
C GLN A 202 3.19 -27.26 20.81
N GLN A 203 3.09 -27.12 22.15
CA GLN A 203 3.50 -28.15 23.12
C GLN A 203 2.54 -29.34 23.16
N GLN A 204 1.31 -29.17 22.67
CA GLN A 204 0.31 -30.24 22.59
C GLN A 204 0.49 -31.12 21.35
N GLU A 205 1.47 -30.79 20.50
CA GLU A 205 1.79 -31.48 19.25
C GLU A 205 3.15 -32.20 19.35
N PRO A 206 3.27 -33.27 20.17
CA PRO A 206 4.54 -33.95 20.37
C PRO A 206 5.01 -34.63 19.08
N GLY A 207 6.28 -34.41 18.71
CA GLY A 207 6.94 -35.11 17.61
C GLY A 207 7.33 -34.24 16.41
N LEU A 208 7.09 -32.92 16.46
CA LEU A 208 7.59 -31.96 15.47
C LEU A 208 8.40 -30.86 16.13
N ASP A 209 9.63 -30.68 15.67
CA ASP A 209 10.47 -29.55 16.06
C ASP A 209 10.22 -28.38 15.10
N TRP A 210 9.52 -27.36 15.59
CA TRP A 210 9.11 -26.20 14.79
C TRP A 210 10.20 -25.13 14.68
N LEU A 211 10.43 -24.69 13.45
CA LEU A 211 11.30 -23.57 13.09
C LEU A 211 10.49 -22.39 12.53
N PRO A 212 10.99 -21.16 12.69
CA PRO A 212 12.24 -20.80 13.37
C PRO A 212 12.13 -20.92 14.90
N VAL A 213 13.26 -21.07 15.60
CA VAL A 213 13.30 -21.06 17.07
C VAL A 213 12.96 -19.66 17.58
N ILE A 214 12.18 -19.58 18.66
CA ILE A 214 11.67 -18.31 19.21
C ILE A 214 12.23 -17.97 20.59
N ASP A 215 12.85 -18.93 21.26
CA ASP A 215 13.44 -18.79 22.59
C ASP A 215 14.95 -18.87 22.51
N TRP A 216 15.62 -18.00 23.26
CA TRP A 216 17.04 -18.15 23.56
C TRP A 216 17.27 -19.42 24.40
N THR A 217 18.36 -20.12 24.11
CA THR A 217 18.88 -21.21 24.93
C THR A 217 19.31 -20.70 26.32
N GLU A 218 19.47 -21.60 27.29
CA GLU A 218 19.91 -21.24 28.64
C GLU A 218 21.30 -20.57 28.64
N GLU A 219 22.21 -21.03 27.77
CA GLU A 219 23.53 -20.43 27.57
C GLU A 219 23.41 -19.00 27.01
N GLU A 220 22.62 -18.79 25.95
CA GLU A 220 22.42 -17.46 25.39
C GLU A 220 21.79 -16.50 26.40
N ARG A 221 20.80 -16.95 27.18
CA ARG A 221 20.16 -16.13 28.24
C ARG A 221 21.14 -15.62 29.30
N SER A 222 22.29 -16.29 29.47
CA SER A 222 23.34 -15.86 30.40
C SER A 222 24.17 -14.68 29.87
N LEU A 223 24.14 -14.40 28.57
CA LEU A 223 24.82 -13.26 27.94
C LEU A 223 24.02 -11.96 28.15
N GLY A 224 24.67 -10.80 28.02
CA GLY A 224 23.96 -9.51 27.99
C GLY A 224 23.01 -9.42 26.77
N GLN A 225 21.93 -8.66 26.87
CA GLN A 225 20.91 -8.65 25.79
C GLN A 225 21.47 -8.17 24.44
N LEU A 226 22.42 -7.22 24.44
CA LEU A 226 23.01 -6.74 23.20
C LEU A 226 24.00 -7.75 22.61
N GLU A 227 24.67 -8.52 23.46
CA GLU A 227 25.51 -9.63 23.02
C GLU A 227 24.68 -10.76 22.42
N ARG A 228 23.52 -11.09 23.02
CA ARG A 228 22.58 -12.05 22.42
C ARG A 228 22.10 -11.63 21.04
N ILE A 229 21.71 -10.35 20.88
CA ILE A 229 21.12 -9.84 19.65
C ILE A 229 22.17 -9.63 18.55
N PHE A 230 23.32 -9.03 18.89
CA PHE A 230 24.32 -8.56 17.92
C PHE A 230 25.65 -9.31 17.96
N GLY A 231 25.84 -10.22 18.92
CA GLY A 231 27.12 -10.85 19.22
C GLY A 231 28.10 -9.93 19.95
N GLU A 232 29.32 -10.41 20.15
CA GLU A 232 30.45 -9.64 20.67
C GLU A 232 31.02 -8.72 19.56
N GLN A 233 30.95 -7.41 19.76
CA GLN A 233 31.23 -6.39 18.73
C GLN A 233 32.15 -5.28 19.24
N HIS A 234 33.36 -5.59 19.69
CA HIS A 234 34.27 -4.62 20.34
C HIS A 234 34.38 -3.27 19.60
N GLY A 235 34.23 -2.17 20.34
CA GLY A 235 34.31 -0.82 19.79
C GLY A 235 33.06 -0.36 19.02
N LYS A 236 32.01 -1.18 18.99
CA LYS A 236 30.68 -0.81 18.49
C LYS A 236 29.75 -0.37 19.61
N ALA A 237 28.70 0.35 19.27
CA ALA A 237 27.63 0.79 20.16
C ALA A 237 26.26 0.39 19.59
N ALA A 238 25.31 0.09 20.46
CA ALA A 238 23.92 -0.15 20.09
C ALA A 238 22.99 0.68 20.97
N TYR A 239 21.80 0.94 20.46
CA TYR A 239 20.77 1.72 21.13
C TYR A 239 19.58 0.84 21.47
N ALA A 240 18.96 1.11 22.61
CA ALA A 240 17.74 0.49 23.08
C ALA A 240 16.71 1.57 23.41
N TRP A 241 15.50 1.45 22.90
CA TRP A 241 14.41 2.42 23.06
C TRP A 241 13.21 1.80 23.77
N THR A 242 12.73 2.47 24.81
CA THR A 242 11.52 2.12 25.57
C THR A 242 10.69 3.36 25.90
N THR A 243 9.53 3.16 26.52
CA THR A 243 8.75 4.20 27.16
C THR A 243 8.57 3.92 28.65
N LEU A 244 8.70 4.97 29.46
CA LEU A 244 8.36 4.97 30.88
C LEU A 244 6.96 5.56 31.05
N TYR A 245 6.05 4.82 31.66
CA TYR A 245 4.69 5.31 31.94
C TYR A 245 4.53 5.70 33.40
N GLN A 246 4.23 6.98 33.63
CA GLN A 246 3.92 7.54 34.93
C GLN A 246 2.43 7.93 34.97
N PRO A 247 1.57 7.21 35.72
CA PRO A 247 0.14 7.51 35.76
C PRO A 247 -0.23 8.64 36.73
N LEU A 248 0.63 8.97 37.70
CA LEU A 248 0.29 9.91 38.78
C LEU A 248 0.46 11.37 38.34
N PRO A 249 -0.46 12.28 38.75
CA PRO A 249 -0.36 13.70 38.43
C PRO A 249 0.84 14.37 39.12
N GLY A 250 1.30 15.49 38.55
CA GLY A 250 2.46 16.23 39.04
C GLY A 250 3.80 15.58 38.69
N LYS A 251 4.89 16.14 39.19
CA LYS A 251 6.24 15.58 39.00
C LYS A 251 6.52 14.54 40.05
N GLN A 252 6.63 13.28 39.64
CA GLN A 252 7.00 12.17 40.50
C GLN A 252 8.50 11.92 40.42
N ALA A 253 9.13 11.75 41.58
CA ALA A 253 10.50 11.29 41.66
C ALA A 253 10.55 9.78 41.34
N VAL A 254 11.32 9.42 40.34
CA VAL A 254 11.50 8.04 39.86
C VAL A 254 12.97 7.68 39.95
N VAL A 255 13.28 6.55 40.56
CA VAL A 255 14.62 5.98 40.63
C VAL A 255 14.73 4.94 39.52
N LEU A 256 15.75 5.08 38.67
CA LEU A 256 16.20 3.99 37.81
C LEU A 256 17.48 3.41 38.40
N GLU A 257 17.51 2.10 38.57
CA GLU A 257 18.67 1.36 39.10
C GLU A 257 18.91 0.10 38.29
N GLY A 258 20.17 -0.32 38.20
CA GLY A 258 20.54 -1.39 37.30
C GLY A 258 22.02 -1.66 37.23
N GLU A 259 22.39 -2.59 36.35
CA GLU A 259 23.77 -2.97 36.05
C GLU A 259 24.06 -2.80 34.56
N SER A 260 25.27 -2.34 34.24
CA SER A 260 25.77 -2.28 32.86
C SER A 260 26.96 -3.21 32.68
N SER A 261 27.02 -3.89 31.53
CA SER A 261 28.17 -4.72 31.14
C SER A 261 29.30 -3.92 30.46
N GLY A 262 29.08 -2.62 30.21
CA GLY A 262 30.05 -1.73 29.55
C GLY A 262 29.75 -0.24 29.76
N GLU A 263 30.29 0.62 28.88
CA GLU A 263 29.90 2.04 28.86
C GLU A 263 28.40 2.15 28.55
N LEU A 264 27.69 2.99 29.29
CA LEU A 264 26.27 3.22 29.18
C LEU A 264 26.00 4.72 29.19
N THR A 265 25.11 5.17 28.31
CA THR A 265 24.60 6.54 28.33
C THR A 265 23.07 6.50 28.23
N LEU A 266 22.38 7.31 29.02
CA LEU A 266 20.94 7.28 29.19
C LEU A 266 20.33 8.64 28.85
N TRP A 267 19.26 8.64 28.05
CA TRP A 267 18.51 9.83 27.67
C TRP A 267 17.03 9.69 28.00
N LEU A 268 16.45 10.79 28.47
CA LEU A 268 15.02 10.97 28.70
C LEU A 268 14.59 12.24 27.96
N GLU A 269 13.61 12.14 27.06
CA GLU A 269 13.10 13.30 26.30
C GLU A 269 14.21 14.15 25.67
N GLY A 270 15.21 13.48 25.06
CA GLY A 270 16.35 14.10 24.38
C GLY A 270 17.44 14.65 25.30
N LYS A 271 17.27 14.59 26.63
CA LYS A 271 18.27 15.07 27.59
C LYS A 271 19.03 13.89 28.18
N GLN A 272 20.36 13.98 28.20
CA GLN A 272 21.18 12.99 28.89
C GLN A 272 20.93 13.09 30.40
N VAL A 273 20.58 11.97 31.02
CA VAL A 273 20.20 11.87 32.44
C VAL A 273 21.12 10.96 33.26
N GLY A 274 21.95 10.17 32.60
CA GLY A 274 22.92 9.29 33.26
C GLY A 274 24.00 8.82 32.32
N GLU A 275 25.16 8.50 32.88
CA GLU A 275 26.27 7.84 32.19
C GLU A 275 27.03 6.92 33.13
N SER A 276 27.58 5.84 32.58
CA SER A 276 28.58 4.98 33.21
C SER A 276 29.72 4.77 32.22
N THR A 277 30.96 4.97 32.67
CA THR A 277 32.15 4.84 31.81
C THR A 277 32.72 3.42 31.77
N ALA A 278 32.20 2.52 32.62
CA ALA A 278 32.62 1.12 32.71
C ALA A 278 31.46 0.23 33.20
N ALA A 279 31.69 -1.08 33.18
CA ALA A 279 30.76 -2.05 33.75
C ALA A 279 30.56 -1.82 35.25
N GLY A 280 29.33 -2.00 35.73
CA GLY A 280 28.97 -1.84 37.14
C GLY A 280 27.54 -1.37 37.36
N SER A 281 27.18 -1.23 38.64
CA SER A 281 25.87 -0.75 39.07
C SER A 281 25.72 0.76 38.87
N PHE A 282 24.54 1.21 38.46
CA PHE A 282 24.19 2.63 38.39
C PHE A 282 22.84 2.89 39.08
N ARG A 283 22.66 4.14 39.51
CA ARG A 283 21.41 4.65 40.08
C ARG A 283 21.23 6.10 39.68
N ILE A 284 20.09 6.43 39.07
CA ILE A 284 19.74 7.78 38.65
C ILE A 284 18.35 8.15 39.15
N GLU A 285 18.18 9.41 39.52
CA GLU A 285 16.90 9.96 39.96
C GLU A 285 16.37 10.92 38.90
N LEU A 286 15.11 10.71 38.50
CA LEU A 286 14.41 11.44 37.46
C LEU A 286 13.15 12.08 38.04
N LEU A 287 12.68 13.14 37.40
CA LEU A 287 11.37 13.71 37.65
C LEU A 287 10.49 13.49 36.41
N LEU A 288 9.48 12.63 36.53
CA LEU A 288 8.53 12.34 35.46
C LEU A 288 7.19 13.00 35.75
N GLU A 289 6.62 13.65 34.74
CA GLU A 289 5.23 14.10 34.77
C GLU A 289 4.28 12.95 34.38
N ALA A 290 2.97 13.13 34.58
CA ALA A 290 1.99 12.15 34.14
C ALA A 290 2.07 11.94 32.61
N GLY A 291 2.16 10.70 32.15
CA GLY A 291 2.20 10.35 30.74
C GLY A 291 3.24 9.29 30.39
N LYS A 292 3.42 9.08 29.09
CA LYS A 292 4.48 8.24 28.54
C LYS A 292 5.67 9.13 28.18
N HIS A 293 6.87 8.69 28.57
CA HIS A 293 8.12 9.38 28.28
C HIS A 293 9.05 8.46 27.52
N HIS A 294 9.64 8.94 26.43
CA HIS A 294 10.63 8.19 25.68
C HIS A 294 11.95 8.12 26.45
N PHE A 295 12.51 6.93 26.50
CA PHE A 295 13.77 6.66 27.17
C PHE A 295 14.66 5.84 26.25
N VAL A 296 15.90 6.29 26.07
CA VAL A 296 16.88 5.64 25.19
C VAL A 296 18.15 5.36 25.99
N ALA A 297 18.67 4.16 25.83
CA ALA A 297 19.96 3.74 26.35
C ALA A 297 20.91 3.44 25.20
N ARG A 298 22.15 3.90 25.29
CA ARG A 298 23.25 3.53 24.39
C ARG A 298 24.26 2.74 25.20
N SER A 299 24.63 1.55 24.73
CA SER A 299 25.68 0.75 25.35
C SER A 299 26.78 0.44 24.34
N VAL A 300 28.04 0.50 24.80
CA VAL A 300 29.23 0.22 23.98
C VAL A 300 29.80 -1.15 24.34
N CYS A 301 30.14 -1.94 23.32
CA CYS A 301 30.84 -3.21 23.47
C CYS A 301 32.24 -2.99 24.00
N GLY A 302 32.42 -3.34 25.28
CA GLY A 302 33.72 -3.40 25.94
C GLY A 302 34.55 -4.59 25.47
N GLN A 303 35.58 -4.95 26.23
CA GLN A 303 36.46 -6.09 25.93
C GLN A 303 35.86 -7.46 26.30
N GLN A 304 34.70 -7.49 26.97
CA GLN A 304 34.08 -8.73 27.47
C GLN A 304 32.62 -8.86 27.04
N SER A 305 31.81 -7.80 27.18
CA SER A 305 30.39 -7.82 26.83
C SER A 305 29.82 -6.40 26.72
N TRP A 306 28.52 -6.30 26.51
CA TRP A 306 27.68 -5.12 26.48
C TRP A 306 26.20 -5.46 26.70
N GLY A 307 25.45 -4.43 27.08
CA GLY A 307 24.10 -4.59 27.55
C GLY A 307 23.95 -4.00 28.94
N PHE A 308 22.73 -4.04 29.44
CA PHE A 308 22.34 -3.45 30.70
C PHE A 308 21.04 -4.08 31.22
N GLU A 309 20.89 -4.16 32.52
CA GLU A 309 19.60 -4.43 33.14
C GLU A 309 19.19 -3.20 33.93
N LEU A 310 17.92 -2.82 33.88
CA LEU A 310 17.43 -1.71 34.68
C LEU A 310 16.00 -1.94 35.12
N THR A 311 15.69 -1.41 36.30
CA THR A 311 14.34 -1.30 36.84
C THR A 311 14.00 0.18 37.06
N ALA A 312 12.70 0.46 37.12
CA ALA A 312 12.19 1.79 37.35
C ALA A 312 11.16 1.76 38.48
N ALA A 313 11.32 2.58 39.51
CA ALA A 313 10.40 2.63 40.64
C ALA A 313 10.18 4.06 41.15
N ASN A 314 8.97 4.35 41.65
CA ASN A 314 8.65 5.61 42.30
C ASN A 314 9.44 5.73 43.61
N ALA A 315 10.16 6.84 43.79
CA ALA A 315 11.02 7.07 44.95
C ALA A 315 10.26 7.14 46.28
N ASN A 316 8.98 7.53 46.23
CA ASN A 316 8.16 7.77 47.42
C ASN A 316 7.60 6.49 48.04
N ASP A 317 7.19 5.51 47.22
CA ASP A 317 6.48 4.30 47.66
C ASP A 317 7.07 2.99 47.13
N GLY A 318 8.11 3.06 46.29
CA GLY A 318 8.75 1.90 45.69
C GLY A 318 7.91 1.19 44.63
N SER A 319 6.77 1.74 44.23
CA SER A 319 5.93 1.13 43.20
C SER A 319 6.63 1.15 41.84
N ALA A 320 6.54 0.04 41.10
CA ALA A 320 7.20 -0.10 39.81
C ALA A 320 6.62 0.88 38.76
N VAL A 321 7.50 1.58 38.06
CA VAL A 321 7.17 2.38 36.88
C VAL A 321 7.16 1.44 35.68
N THR A 322 6.06 1.44 34.94
CA THR A 322 5.88 0.50 33.82
C THR A 322 6.78 0.89 32.65
N MET A 323 7.60 -0.05 32.19
CA MET A 323 8.32 0.02 30.93
C MET A 323 7.55 -0.73 29.85
N SER A 324 7.43 -0.14 28.66
CA SER A 324 6.76 -0.76 27.53
C SER A 324 7.38 -0.37 26.20
N LEU A 325 7.20 -1.23 25.20
CA LEU A 325 7.63 -0.92 23.84
C LEU A 325 7.07 0.46 23.40
N PRO A 326 7.90 1.28 22.76
CA PRO A 326 7.50 2.62 22.31
C PRO A 326 6.49 2.57 21.16
N GLN A 327 6.52 1.50 20.38
CA GLN A 327 5.56 1.16 19.33
C GLN A 327 4.96 -0.21 19.66
N GLN A 328 3.65 -0.39 19.45
CA GLN A 328 3.03 -1.70 19.61
C GLN A 328 3.56 -2.65 18.51
N VAL A 329 4.28 -3.69 18.92
CA VAL A 329 4.79 -4.76 18.06
C VAL A 329 4.13 -6.08 18.45
N HIS A 330 3.28 -6.64 17.58
CA HIS A 330 2.65 -7.93 17.85
C HIS A 330 3.67 -9.07 17.76
N GLY A 331 3.50 -10.12 18.58
CA GLY A 331 4.44 -11.24 18.63
C GLY A 331 5.77 -10.94 19.33
N SER A 332 5.91 -9.77 19.98
CA SER A 332 7.10 -9.38 20.73
C SER A 332 7.24 -10.06 22.10
N GLY A 333 6.25 -10.85 22.52
CA GLY A 333 6.23 -11.51 23.82
C GLY A 333 6.20 -10.49 24.96
N ALA A 334 7.01 -10.72 26.00
CA ALA A 334 7.15 -9.82 27.15
C ALA A 334 8.21 -8.71 26.95
N GLY A 335 8.76 -8.56 25.74
CA GLY A 335 9.81 -7.58 25.45
C GLY A 335 9.35 -6.14 25.72
N GLN A 336 10.24 -5.33 26.31
CA GLN A 336 9.96 -3.93 26.70
C GLN A 336 10.77 -2.90 25.88
N TRP A 337 11.70 -3.37 25.05
CA TRP A 337 12.70 -2.56 24.37
C TRP A 337 12.78 -2.89 22.88
N LEU A 338 13.02 -1.87 22.07
CA LEU A 338 13.47 -2.01 20.68
C LEU A 338 14.97 -1.75 20.61
N TYR A 339 15.71 -2.57 19.88
CA TYR A 339 17.17 -2.49 19.78
C TYR A 339 17.59 -2.15 18.36
N VAL A 340 18.60 -1.30 18.19
CA VAL A 340 19.17 -0.97 16.88
C VAL A 340 20.68 -0.80 16.95
N GLY A 341 21.37 -1.36 15.96
CA GLY A 341 22.82 -1.42 15.90
C GLY A 341 23.32 -2.59 15.05
N PRO A 342 24.62 -2.94 15.14
CA PRO A 342 25.67 -2.26 15.91
C PRO A 342 26.37 -1.13 15.11
N PHE A 343 26.49 0.06 15.68
CA PHE A 343 27.14 1.23 15.08
C PHE A 343 28.61 1.36 15.50
N GLU A 344 29.44 2.02 14.69
CA GLU A 344 30.78 2.43 15.13
C GLU A 344 30.70 3.42 16.30
N ALA A 345 31.28 3.11 17.47
CA ALA A 345 31.10 3.92 18.67
C ALA A 345 31.60 5.37 18.53
N GLY A 346 32.58 5.61 17.65
CA GLY A 346 33.15 6.93 17.34
C GLY A 346 32.64 7.59 16.05
N ALA A 347 31.61 7.04 15.39
CA ALA A 347 31.03 7.63 14.18
C ALA A 347 29.94 8.68 14.48
N ALA A 348 29.33 9.22 13.43
CA ALA A 348 28.15 10.05 13.58
C ALA A 348 27.00 9.17 14.08
N ASN A 349 26.61 9.38 15.32
CA ASN A 349 25.55 8.63 15.97
C ASN A 349 24.16 9.06 15.45
N PRO A 350 23.17 8.16 15.43
CA PRO A 350 21.77 8.56 15.22
C PRO A 350 21.37 9.65 16.21
N THR A 351 20.62 10.65 15.75
CA THR A 351 20.12 11.71 16.65
C THR A 351 18.96 11.19 17.49
N TRP A 352 18.66 11.89 18.59
CA TRP A 352 17.49 11.59 19.41
C TRP A 352 16.20 11.52 18.57
N GLU A 353 15.98 12.51 17.70
CA GLU A 353 14.79 12.61 16.86
C GLU A 353 14.66 11.43 15.89
N GLN A 354 15.78 10.86 15.46
CA GLN A 354 15.79 9.65 14.64
C GLN A 354 15.54 8.39 15.47
N LEU A 355 16.06 8.32 16.70
CA LEU A 355 15.95 7.14 17.57
C LEU A 355 14.56 6.96 18.18
N VAL A 356 13.74 8.01 18.25
CA VAL A 356 12.37 7.93 18.78
C VAL A 356 11.31 7.79 17.69
N ARG A 357 11.68 7.12 16.58
CA ARG A 357 10.86 6.95 15.38
C ARG A 357 11.01 5.55 14.80
N THR A 358 9.94 5.05 14.19
CA THR A 358 9.94 3.75 13.49
C THR A 358 10.02 3.88 11.98
N ASP A 359 9.94 5.08 11.42
CA ASP A 359 10.06 5.32 9.98
C ASP A 359 11.48 5.66 9.52
N CYS A 360 12.45 5.59 10.44
CA CYS A 360 13.85 5.85 10.15
C CYS A 360 14.62 4.55 9.86
N LEU A 361 15.37 4.55 8.75
CA LEU A 361 16.40 3.54 8.45
C LEU A 361 17.77 4.08 8.85
N TYR A 362 18.59 3.27 9.53
CA TYR A 362 19.83 3.75 10.15
C TYR A 362 21.06 3.26 9.39
N ALA A 363 21.91 4.18 8.94
CA ALA A 363 23.18 3.83 8.30
C ALA A 363 24.21 3.32 9.32
N LEU A 364 24.94 2.25 8.96
CA LEU A 364 25.95 1.61 9.81
C LEU A 364 27.35 2.24 9.67
N ASN A 365 27.65 2.87 8.52
CA ASN A 365 28.93 3.49 8.21
C ASN A 365 28.77 4.94 7.70
N LYS A 366 29.83 5.76 7.75
CA LYS A 366 29.85 7.08 7.11
C LYS A 366 29.73 6.93 5.58
N ALA A 367 28.92 7.79 4.95
CA ALA A 367 28.64 7.82 3.51
C ALA A 367 29.86 8.00 2.56
N SER A 368 31.10 8.03 3.08
CA SER A 368 32.32 8.32 2.33
C SER A 368 33.28 7.12 2.13
N GLN A 369 32.92 5.91 2.56
CA GLN A 369 33.72 4.71 2.28
C GLN A 369 33.19 3.93 1.06
N PRO A 370 34.08 3.37 0.21
CA PRO A 370 33.65 2.50 -0.88
C PRO A 370 32.93 1.27 -0.33
N VAL A 371 31.68 1.07 -0.76
CA VAL A 371 30.87 -0.10 -0.40
C VAL A 371 31.47 -1.35 -1.06
N GLN A 372 31.83 -2.36 -0.28
CA GLN A 372 32.17 -3.68 -0.79
C GLN A 372 30.90 -4.51 -1.04
N GLN A 373 30.91 -5.38 -2.06
CA GLN A 373 29.80 -6.27 -2.38
C GLN A 373 29.49 -7.18 -1.17
N GLY A 374 28.25 -7.13 -0.67
CA GLY A 374 27.77 -7.96 0.45
C GLY A 374 27.83 -7.30 1.84
N GLN A 375 28.26 -6.04 1.96
CA GLN A 375 28.28 -5.34 3.26
C GLN A 375 26.90 -4.74 3.59
N MET A 376 26.36 -5.04 4.80
CA MET A 376 25.17 -4.36 5.31
C MET A 376 25.47 -2.88 5.55
N LEU A 377 24.79 -2.00 4.82
CA LEU A 377 24.97 -0.54 4.93
C LEU A 377 23.99 0.12 5.90
N HIS A 378 22.87 -0.55 6.16
CA HIS A 378 21.78 -0.03 6.98
C HIS A 378 21.24 -1.11 7.91
N THR A 379 20.70 -0.68 9.05
CA THR A 379 20.04 -1.50 10.06
C THR A 379 18.70 -0.88 10.46
N TYR A 380 17.92 -1.63 11.22
CA TYR A 380 16.58 -1.30 11.68
C TYR A 380 16.30 -1.97 13.02
N TRP A 381 15.12 -1.71 13.59
CA TRP A 381 14.71 -2.19 14.91
C TRP A 381 14.62 -3.72 15.00
N GLN A 382 15.19 -4.26 16.06
CA GLN A 382 15.18 -5.68 16.44
C GLN A 382 14.60 -5.87 17.85
N LEU A 383 14.23 -7.10 18.16
CA LEU A 383 13.75 -7.54 19.46
C LEU A 383 14.79 -8.46 20.11
N ASP A 384 14.75 -8.57 21.44
CA ASP A 384 15.54 -9.56 22.19
C ASP A 384 14.92 -10.97 22.07
N GLN A 385 14.90 -11.48 20.83
CA GLN A 385 14.47 -12.82 20.45
C GLN A 385 15.40 -13.31 19.31
N PRO A 386 15.61 -14.64 19.17
CA PRO A 386 16.51 -15.18 18.16
C PRO A 386 16.21 -14.65 16.75
N ASN A 387 17.17 -13.93 16.16
CA ASN A 387 17.12 -13.34 14.80
C ASN A 387 15.79 -12.65 14.44
N THR A 388 15.22 -11.89 15.38
CA THR A 388 13.88 -11.31 15.23
C THR A 388 13.93 -9.79 15.03
N TRP A 389 13.32 -9.36 13.94
CA TRP A 389 13.23 -7.98 13.50
C TRP A 389 11.82 -7.43 13.71
N VAL A 390 11.70 -6.11 13.87
CA VAL A 390 10.42 -5.42 13.77
C VAL A 390 10.14 -5.15 12.29
N ARG A 391 8.95 -5.53 11.83
CA ARG A 391 8.53 -5.33 10.44
C ARG A 391 7.11 -4.79 10.36
N PRO A 392 6.85 -3.69 9.62
CA PRO A 392 5.51 -3.16 9.38
C PRO A 392 4.81 -3.97 8.30
N TYR A 393 3.50 -4.16 8.45
CA TYR A 393 2.67 -4.89 7.50
C TYR A 393 1.43 -4.10 7.10
N TYR A 394 1.10 -4.19 5.82
CA TYR A 394 -0.16 -3.72 5.28
C TYR A 394 -1.27 -4.75 5.57
N GLU A 395 -1.96 -4.59 6.70
CA GLU A 395 -3.03 -5.52 7.10
C GLU A 395 -4.44 -4.97 6.88
N ASN A 396 -4.57 -3.65 6.83
CA ASN A 396 -5.86 -2.98 6.71
C ASN A 396 -6.55 -3.24 5.37
N ALA A 397 -5.90 -3.94 4.41
CA ALA A 397 -6.52 -4.39 3.17
C ALA A 397 -6.01 -5.72 2.59
N MET A 398 -5.83 -6.70 3.47
CA MET A 398 -5.49 -8.08 3.09
C MET A 398 -6.57 -8.71 2.20
N LEU A 399 -6.13 -9.59 1.30
CA LEU A 399 -6.98 -10.40 0.41
C LEU A 399 -7.93 -9.57 -0.48
N SER A 400 -7.63 -8.28 -0.67
CA SER A 400 -8.42 -7.43 -1.55
C SER A 400 -8.30 -7.88 -3.02
N ASN A 401 -9.45 -8.07 -3.67
CA ASN A 401 -9.52 -8.41 -5.10
C ASN A 401 -9.10 -7.23 -5.98
N LYS A 402 -7.80 -7.13 -6.32
CA LYS A 402 -7.11 -6.04 -7.08
C LYS A 402 -7.30 -4.61 -6.53
N TRP A 403 -8.51 -4.24 -6.14
CA TRP A 403 -8.95 -2.94 -5.65
C TRP A 403 -9.83 -3.14 -4.41
N THR A 404 -9.66 -2.27 -3.44
CA THR A 404 -10.25 -2.39 -2.12
C THR A 404 -11.68 -1.91 -2.09
N VAL A 405 -12.57 -2.82 -1.68
CA VAL A 405 -13.99 -2.58 -1.43
C VAL A 405 -14.35 -3.24 -0.10
N GLY A 406 -15.46 -2.81 0.53
CA GLY A 406 -15.97 -3.44 1.76
C GLY A 406 -15.52 -2.78 3.06
N THR A 407 -15.38 -3.57 4.13
CA THR A 407 -15.21 -3.10 5.53
C THR A 407 -13.77 -2.74 5.91
N VAL A 408 -12.93 -2.52 4.92
CA VAL A 408 -11.49 -2.68 5.00
C VAL A 408 -10.85 -1.31 4.74
N SER A 409 -10.04 -0.81 5.67
CA SER A 409 -9.54 0.57 5.61
C SER A 409 -8.45 0.75 4.57
N ASN A 410 -8.61 1.76 3.73
CA ASN A 410 -7.65 2.12 2.69
C ASN A 410 -6.53 3.04 3.15
N TYR A 411 -6.54 3.47 4.41
CA TYR A 411 -5.56 4.40 4.92
C TYR A 411 -4.12 3.87 4.78
N ALA A 412 -3.17 4.77 4.52
CA ALA A 412 -1.74 4.47 4.33
C ALA A 412 -1.42 3.50 3.18
N ARG A 413 -2.30 3.39 2.18
CA ARG A 413 -2.07 2.58 0.97
C ARG A 413 -1.68 3.44 -0.21
N TRP A 414 -0.72 2.92 -0.99
CA TRP A 414 -0.30 3.49 -2.26
C TRP A 414 -0.88 2.66 -3.42
N ASP A 415 -1.89 3.20 -4.11
CA ASP A 415 -2.40 2.70 -5.39
C ASP A 415 -3.10 3.80 -6.21
N TYR A 416 -3.38 3.55 -7.48
CA TYR A 416 -3.94 4.61 -8.33
C TYR A 416 -5.36 5.05 -7.94
N PRO A 417 -6.33 4.18 -7.58
CA PRO A 417 -7.67 4.66 -7.23
C PRO A 417 -7.66 5.54 -5.98
N LEU A 418 -6.73 5.28 -5.06
CA LEU A 418 -6.53 6.14 -3.91
C LEU A 418 -5.85 7.44 -4.28
N GLY A 419 -4.98 7.47 -5.29
CA GLY A 419 -4.44 8.72 -5.84
C GLY A 419 -5.55 9.70 -6.24
N VAL A 420 -6.54 9.27 -7.02
CA VAL A 420 -7.69 10.12 -7.38
C VAL A 420 -8.56 10.47 -6.17
N THR A 421 -8.71 9.54 -5.22
CA THR A 421 -9.53 9.75 -4.02
C THR A 421 -8.92 10.79 -3.07
N ILE A 422 -7.62 10.70 -2.82
CA ILE A 422 -6.86 11.70 -2.06
C ILE A 422 -6.92 13.06 -2.78
N TYR A 423 -6.76 13.10 -4.11
CA TYR A 423 -6.93 14.35 -4.86
C TYR A 423 -8.34 14.95 -4.66
N GLY A 424 -9.38 14.13 -4.73
CA GLY A 424 -10.77 14.55 -4.48
C GLY A 424 -11.00 15.08 -3.07
N LEU A 425 -10.46 14.44 -2.05
CA LEU A 425 -10.53 14.91 -0.66
C LEU A 425 -9.82 16.26 -0.47
N LEU A 426 -8.62 16.42 -1.06
CA LEU A 426 -7.87 17.68 -0.99
C LEU A 426 -8.66 18.83 -1.63
N GLN A 427 -9.17 18.64 -2.84
CA GLN A 427 -9.91 19.69 -3.55
C GLN A 427 -11.25 20.01 -2.87
N THR A 428 -11.96 18.98 -2.40
CA THR A 428 -13.25 19.14 -1.73
C THR A 428 -13.09 19.78 -0.35
N GLY A 429 -12.10 19.34 0.44
CA GLY A 429 -11.79 19.91 1.74
C GLY A 429 -11.43 21.40 1.64
N ARG A 430 -10.61 21.78 0.64
CA ARG A 430 -10.30 23.19 0.35
C ARG A 430 -11.53 23.99 -0.10
N PHE A 431 -12.38 23.41 -0.94
CA PHE A 431 -13.60 24.07 -1.43
C PHE A 431 -14.64 24.31 -0.32
N LEU A 432 -14.74 23.37 0.63
CA LEU A 432 -15.66 23.41 1.76
C LEU A 432 -15.11 24.12 3.00
N ASP A 433 -13.84 24.55 2.98
CA ASP A 433 -13.11 25.08 4.14
C ASP A 433 -13.10 24.10 5.33
N ARG A 434 -12.75 22.84 5.05
CA ARG A 434 -12.67 21.72 6.01
C ARG A 434 -11.22 21.27 6.20
N PRO A 435 -10.45 21.91 7.10
CA PRO A 435 -9.03 21.59 7.30
C PRO A 435 -8.81 20.17 7.84
N ASP A 436 -9.78 19.60 8.55
CA ASP A 436 -9.75 18.23 9.04
C ASP A 436 -9.74 17.20 7.90
N ILE A 437 -10.49 17.43 6.81
CA ILE A 437 -10.47 16.57 5.62
C ILE A 437 -9.12 16.70 4.88
N VAL A 438 -8.61 17.92 4.74
CA VAL A 438 -7.30 18.18 4.11
C VAL A 438 -6.17 17.54 4.93
N SER A 439 -6.27 17.61 6.26
CA SER A 439 -5.32 17.01 7.19
C SER A 439 -5.33 15.49 7.08
N TYR A 440 -6.51 14.85 7.09
CA TYR A 440 -6.65 13.42 6.86
C TYR A 440 -6.00 12.98 5.54
N ALA A 441 -6.29 13.68 4.44
CA ALA A 441 -5.76 13.33 3.12
C ALA A 441 -4.24 13.49 3.06
N THR A 442 -3.69 14.52 3.72
CA THR A 442 -2.25 14.74 3.76
C THR A 442 -1.53 13.73 4.66
N GLN A 443 -2.10 13.39 5.82
CA GLN A 443 -1.54 12.38 6.71
C GLN A 443 -1.59 10.97 6.10
N HIS A 444 -2.59 10.68 5.25
CA HIS A 444 -2.58 9.45 4.44
C HIS A 444 -1.36 9.41 3.52
N VAL A 445 -1.08 10.51 2.80
CA VAL A 445 0.10 10.57 1.92
C VAL A 445 1.39 10.43 2.72
N GLU A 446 1.48 11.11 3.87
CA GLU A 446 2.64 11.04 4.76
C GLU A 446 2.92 9.60 5.21
N ALA A 447 1.90 8.88 5.68
CA ALA A 447 2.06 7.48 6.08
C ALA A 447 2.54 6.57 4.92
N CYS A 448 2.15 6.87 3.67
CA CYS A 448 2.66 6.13 2.51
C CYS A 448 4.13 6.46 2.19
N THR A 449 4.56 7.71 2.38
CA THR A 449 5.86 8.20 1.91
C THR A 449 6.95 8.19 2.97
N GLU A 450 6.62 8.25 4.26
CA GLU A 450 7.60 8.27 5.36
C GLU A 450 8.45 6.98 5.41
N MET A 451 7.85 5.83 5.07
CA MET A 451 8.53 4.53 5.05
C MET A 451 9.21 4.24 3.71
N TYR A 452 9.41 5.22 2.83
CA TYR A 452 9.90 4.99 1.46
C TYR A 452 11.27 4.31 1.41
N ASP A 453 12.26 4.84 2.13
CA ASP A 453 13.61 4.27 2.19
C ASP A 453 13.62 2.89 2.86
N TYR A 454 12.86 2.76 3.95
CA TYR A 454 12.65 1.47 4.61
C TYR A 454 12.10 0.42 3.65
N SER A 455 11.13 0.78 2.80
CA SER A 455 10.46 -0.17 1.91
C SER A 455 11.40 -0.74 0.85
N PHE A 456 12.39 0.03 0.39
CA PHE A 456 13.47 -0.49 -0.47
C PHE A 456 14.36 -1.47 0.28
N TRP A 457 14.80 -1.08 1.47
CA TRP A 457 15.63 -1.91 2.33
C TRP A 457 14.91 -3.22 2.71
N ASP A 458 13.62 -3.17 3.08
CA ASP A 458 12.79 -4.32 3.42
C ASP A 458 12.73 -5.34 2.27
N ARG A 459 12.55 -4.87 1.03
CA ARG A 459 12.63 -5.73 -0.16
C ARG A 459 14.00 -6.38 -0.31
N GLU A 460 15.08 -5.61 -0.14
CA GLU A 460 16.44 -6.14 -0.28
C GLU A 460 16.79 -7.14 0.83
N GLN A 461 16.28 -6.94 2.04
CA GLN A 461 16.56 -7.81 3.18
C GLN A 461 15.73 -9.09 3.20
N TYR A 462 14.48 -9.03 2.73
CA TYR A 462 13.50 -10.11 2.91
C TYR A 462 12.90 -10.59 1.57
N GLY A 463 13.44 -10.12 0.45
CA GLY A 463 13.13 -10.48 -0.94
C GLY A 463 11.86 -9.85 -1.51
N PHE A 464 10.89 -9.47 -0.67
CA PHE A 464 9.68 -8.77 -1.08
C PHE A 464 9.23 -7.78 0.00
N PRO A 465 8.79 -6.55 -0.36
CA PRO A 465 8.43 -5.55 0.63
C PRO A 465 7.05 -5.82 1.25
N ALA A 466 6.92 -5.65 2.57
CA ALA A 466 5.65 -5.84 3.30
C ALA A 466 4.69 -4.64 3.19
N ILE A 467 5.22 -3.48 2.79
CA ILE A 467 4.48 -2.23 2.53
C ILE A 467 4.98 -1.59 1.22
N ASN A 468 4.22 -0.67 0.65
CA ASN A 468 4.64 0.11 -0.52
C ASN A 468 5.10 -0.73 -1.74
N GLN A 469 4.51 -1.92 -1.94
CA GLN A 469 4.89 -2.84 -3.02
C GLN A 469 4.89 -2.17 -4.38
N GLN A 470 3.83 -1.44 -4.72
CA GLN A 470 3.69 -0.77 -6.01
C GLN A 470 4.72 0.35 -6.20
N LEU A 471 4.97 1.14 -5.15
CA LEU A 471 5.91 2.26 -5.20
C LEU A 471 7.37 1.77 -5.38
N VAL A 472 7.77 0.74 -4.64
CA VAL A 472 9.14 0.19 -4.66
C VAL A 472 9.39 -0.69 -5.89
N MET A 473 8.35 -1.40 -6.35
CA MET A 473 8.41 -2.34 -7.48
C MET A 473 7.70 -1.81 -8.73
N MET A 474 7.84 -0.52 -8.97
CA MET A 474 7.28 0.21 -10.11
C MET A 474 7.66 -0.44 -11.44
N LYS A 475 6.66 -0.88 -12.20
CA LYS A 475 6.82 -1.46 -13.55
C LYS A 475 5.91 -0.83 -14.60
N MET A 476 4.87 -0.10 -14.18
CA MET A 476 3.88 0.50 -15.07
C MET A 476 3.33 1.79 -14.46
N LEU A 477 2.68 2.61 -15.29
CA LEU A 477 2.12 3.90 -14.90
C LEU A 477 1.12 3.82 -13.73
N ASP A 478 0.29 2.77 -13.70
CA ASP A 478 -0.68 2.50 -12.62
C ASP A 478 -0.02 2.41 -11.23
N ASN A 479 1.27 2.06 -11.15
CA ASN A 479 1.97 1.92 -9.87
C ASN A 479 2.34 3.28 -9.25
N CYS A 480 2.36 4.36 -10.01
CA CYS A 480 3.00 5.61 -9.55
C CYS A 480 2.26 6.90 -9.92
N GLY A 481 1.68 7.03 -11.11
CA GLY A 481 1.34 8.36 -11.62
C GLY A 481 0.19 9.05 -10.89
N SER A 482 -0.95 8.38 -10.72
CA SER A 482 -2.10 8.98 -10.04
C SER A 482 -1.77 9.37 -8.59
N PHE A 483 -1.20 8.45 -7.81
CA PHE A 483 -0.85 8.72 -6.42
C PHE A 483 0.32 9.70 -6.29
N GLY A 484 1.33 9.60 -7.17
CA GLY A 484 2.41 10.59 -7.25
C GLY A 484 1.89 12.00 -7.55
N SER A 485 0.88 12.14 -8.40
CA SER A 485 0.22 13.42 -8.69
C SER A 485 -0.47 13.98 -7.44
N ALA A 486 -1.21 13.14 -6.72
CA ALA A 486 -1.86 13.51 -5.46
C ALA A 486 -0.86 13.87 -4.35
N MET A 487 0.26 13.14 -4.25
CA MET A 487 1.36 13.43 -3.34
C MET A 487 1.97 14.81 -3.61
N LEU A 488 2.19 15.17 -4.87
CA LEU A 488 2.68 16.51 -5.22
C LEU A 488 1.64 17.60 -4.89
N GLU A 489 0.36 17.30 -4.98
CA GLU A 489 -0.73 18.21 -4.62
C GLU A 489 -0.90 18.40 -3.10
N SER A 490 -0.52 17.42 -2.28
CA SER A 490 -0.58 17.48 -0.81
C SER A 490 0.67 18.09 -0.16
N ARG A 491 1.75 18.32 -0.91
CA ARG A 491 3.08 18.68 -0.39
C ARG A 491 3.09 19.76 0.70
N GLN A 492 2.31 20.84 0.52
CA GLN A 492 2.29 21.97 1.46
C GLN A 492 1.76 21.61 2.86
N GLY A 493 1.05 20.50 3.02
CA GLY A 493 0.50 20.06 4.30
C GLY A 493 1.28 18.94 4.99
N LEU A 494 2.36 18.43 4.39
CA LEU A 494 3.14 17.33 4.96
C LEU A 494 4.00 17.83 6.12
N ALA A 495 4.06 17.08 7.22
CA ALA A 495 4.80 17.51 8.40
C ALA A 495 6.30 17.19 8.30
N THR A 496 6.64 15.99 7.80
CA THR A 496 8.00 15.44 7.87
C THR A 496 8.51 14.80 6.59
N ALA A 497 7.64 14.23 5.76
CA ALA A 497 8.05 13.48 4.57
C ALA A 497 8.56 14.37 3.43
N SER A 498 9.77 14.09 2.92
CA SER A 498 10.26 14.67 1.66
C SER A 498 9.72 13.87 0.48
N VAL A 499 9.04 14.55 -0.43
CA VAL A 499 8.42 13.94 -1.62
C VAL A 499 9.31 14.03 -2.85
N GLU A 500 10.36 14.85 -2.79
CA GLU A 500 11.27 15.13 -3.90
C GLU A 500 11.97 13.85 -4.41
N PRO A 501 12.57 12.99 -3.58
CA PRO A 501 13.21 11.76 -4.06
C PRO A 501 12.22 10.80 -4.75
N ILE A 502 11.00 10.74 -4.24
CA ILE A 502 9.91 9.94 -4.81
C ILE A 502 9.49 10.52 -6.17
N ALA A 503 9.27 11.83 -6.22
CA ALA A 503 8.89 12.54 -7.44
C ALA A 503 9.96 12.40 -8.53
N GLU A 504 11.24 12.56 -8.20
CA GLU A 504 12.35 12.35 -9.14
C GLU A 504 12.38 10.93 -9.68
N ARG A 505 12.17 9.91 -8.83
CA ARG A 505 12.10 8.51 -9.27
C ARG A 505 10.94 8.28 -10.23
N ILE A 506 9.76 8.81 -9.94
CA ILE A 506 8.57 8.66 -10.80
C ILE A 506 8.80 9.39 -12.14
N ALA A 507 9.37 10.60 -12.11
CA ALA A 507 9.68 11.36 -13.32
C ALA A 507 10.72 10.64 -14.18
N ASP A 508 11.82 10.16 -13.60
CA ASP A 508 12.83 9.38 -14.31
C ASP A 508 12.24 8.09 -14.92
N PHE A 509 11.34 7.41 -14.18
CA PHE A 509 10.62 6.28 -14.73
C PHE A 509 9.81 6.67 -15.98
N MET A 510 8.96 7.69 -15.90
CA MET A 510 8.10 8.09 -17.02
C MET A 510 8.88 8.66 -18.21
N LEU A 511 9.91 9.47 -17.97
CA LEU A 511 10.63 10.17 -19.02
C LEU A 511 11.65 9.26 -19.70
N ASN A 512 12.39 8.46 -18.93
CA ASN A 512 13.60 7.79 -19.42
C ASN A 512 13.50 6.26 -19.49
N LYS A 513 12.61 5.62 -18.74
CA LYS A 513 12.60 4.14 -18.58
C LYS A 513 11.34 3.47 -19.10
N LEU A 514 10.19 4.13 -19.01
CA LEU A 514 8.92 3.62 -19.47
C LEU A 514 8.96 3.35 -20.97
N GLU A 515 8.33 2.26 -21.39
CA GLU A 515 8.42 1.80 -22.75
C GLU A 515 7.64 2.68 -23.73
N ARG A 516 8.20 2.84 -24.93
CA ARG A 516 7.70 3.76 -25.95
C ARG A 516 7.61 3.07 -27.31
N LYS A 517 6.60 3.46 -28.09
CA LYS A 517 6.54 3.21 -29.54
C LYS A 517 7.55 4.11 -30.28
N PRO A 518 7.87 3.83 -31.56
CA PRO A 518 8.85 4.63 -32.32
C PRO A 518 8.51 6.13 -32.43
N ASP A 519 7.23 6.50 -32.35
CA ASP A 519 6.76 7.89 -32.34
C ASP A 519 6.83 8.56 -30.94
N GLY A 520 7.26 7.81 -29.92
CA GLY A 520 7.39 8.23 -28.53
C GLY A 520 6.16 7.96 -27.66
N ALA A 521 5.09 7.36 -28.19
CA ALA A 521 3.87 7.08 -27.41
C ALA A 521 4.13 6.04 -26.32
N PHE A 522 3.63 6.29 -25.11
CA PHE A 522 3.70 5.30 -24.03
C PHE A 522 2.90 4.04 -24.36
N TYR A 523 3.43 2.88 -24.00
CA TYR A 523 2.72 1.60 -24.10
C TYR A 523 3.22 0.62 -23.05
N ARG A 524 2.56 -0.54 -22.94
CA ARG A 524 2.84 -1.57 -21.94
C ARG A 524 3.47 -2.79 -22.62
N THR A 525 4.71 -3.15 -22.28
CA THR A 525 5.33 -4.42 -22.74
C THR A 525 4.75 -5.60 -21.99
N CYS A 526 4.75 -5.54 -20.65
CA CYS A 526 4.13 -6.48 -19.71
C CYS A 526 4.21 -7.96 -20.14
N GLU A 527 5.41 -8.46 -20.43
CA GLU A 527 5.60 -9.83 -20.96
C GLU A 527 4.93 -10.88 -20.06
N GLY A 528 4.18 -11.80 -20.68
CA GLY A 528 3.46 -12.87 -19.98
C GLY A 528 2.14 -12.43 -19.32
N GLU A 529 1.79 -11.14 -19.35
CA GLU A 529 0.54 -10.63 -18.80
C GLU A 529 -0.51 -10.36 -19.90
N TYR A 530 -1.80 -10.30 -19.53
CA TYR A 530 -2.87 -10.01 -20.50
C TYR A 530 -2.72 -8.63 -21.16
N ALA A 531 -2.11 -7.67 -20.44
CA ALA A 531 -1.83 -6.32 -20.91
C ALA A 531 -0.57 -6.24 -21.80
N ALA A 532 0.07 -7.37 -22.14
CA ALA A 532 1.26 -7.38 -22.97
C ALA A 532 1.03 -6.71 -24.34
N ASN A 533 1.95 -5.83 -24.72
CA ASN A 533 1.98 -5.08 -25.98
C ASN A 533 0.69 -4.29 -26.26
N THR A 534 0.25 -3.47 -25.31
CA THR A 534 -0.98 -2.66 -25.42
C THR A 534 -0.79 -1.20 -25.01
N MET A 535 -1.64 -0.31 -25.51
CA MET A 535 -1.79 1.09 -25.08
C MET A 535 -3.22 1.33 -24.59
N TRP A 536 -3.40 2.01 -23.46
CA TRP A 536 -4.70 2.19 -22.82
C TRP A 536 -5.04 3.66 -22.68
N ALA A 537 -6.26 4.09 -23.01
CA ALA A 537 -6.68 5.48 -22.82
C ALA A 537 -6.43 6.00 -21.38
N ASP A 538 -6.53 5.10 -20.39
CA ASP A 538 -6.26 5.29 -18.97
C ASP A 538 -4.82 5.78 -18.70
N ASP A 539 -3.83 5.38 -19.50
CA ASP A 539 -2.41 5.75 -19.34
C ASP A 539 -2.19 7.27 -19.44
N LEU A 540 -3.10 8.01 -20.08
CA LEU A 540 -3.09 9.48 -20.07
C LEU A 540 -3.28 10.02 -18.64
N TYR A 541 -4.22 9.47 -17.87
CA TYR A 541 -4.41 9.84 -16.46
C TYR A 541 -3.28 9.34 -15.57
N MET A 542 -2.78 8.13 -15.84
CA MET A 542 -1.69 7.55 -15.05
C MET A 542 -0.33 8.21 -15.34
N SER A 543 -0.24 9.22 -16.19
CA SER A 543 1.02 9.91 -16.51
C SER A 543 0.92 11.43 -16.47
N THR A 544 0.02 12.03 -17.23
CA THR A 544 0.09 13.47 -17.54
C THR A 544 -0.19 14.39 -16.35
N PRO A 545 -1.13 14.10 -15.42
CA PRO A 545 -1.34 14.96 -14.25
C PRO A 545 -0.16 14.96 -13.29
N PHE A 546 0.61 13.86 -13.22
CA PHE A 546 1.86 13.81 -12.47
C PHE A 546 2.92 14.68 -13.14
N LEU A 547 3.15 14.48 -14.44
CA LEU A 547 4.15 15.23 -15.20
C LEU A 547 3.91 16.75 -15.13
N CYS A 548 2.65 17.20 -15.20
CA CYS A 548 2.30 18.62 -15.02
C CYS A 548 2.68 19.15 -13.63
N ARG A 549 2.39 18.40 -12.56
CA ARG A 549 2.72 18.82 -11.18
C ARG A 549 4.21 18.75 -10.90
N TYR A 550 4.89 17.75 -11.46
CA TYR A 550 6.34 17.65 -11.37
C TYR A 550 7.01 18.83 -12.09
N ALA A 551 6.58 19.16 -13.31
CA ALA A 551 7.05 20.35 -14.03
C ALA A 551 6.81 21.64 -13.25
N ARG A 552 5.66 21.78 -12.57
CA ARG A 552 5.36 22.91 -11.69
C ARG A 552 6.30 22.98 -10.48
N LEU A 553 6.67 21.83 -9.91
CA LEU A 553 7.58 21.75 -8.77
C LEU A 553 9.02 22.10 -9.15
N THR A 554 9.53 21.53 -10.25
CA THR A 554 10.95 21.54 -10.60
C THR A 554 11.31 22.58 -11.67
N GLY A 555 10.32 23.12 -12.38
CA GLY A 555 10.54 23.93 -13.58
C GLY A 555 10.92 23.11 -14.81
N ASN A 556 10.85 21.77 -14.75
CA ASN A 556 11.20 20.89 -15.86
C ASN A 556 10.18 20.99 -17.00
N ARG A 557 10.56 21.70 -18.06
CA ARG A 557 9.72 21.89 -19.26
C ARG A 557 9.51 20.60 -20.05
N GLU A 558 10.50 19.72 -20.10
CA GLU A 558 10.41 18.45 -20.82
C GLU A 558 9.25 17.60 -20.30
N ALA A 559 9.05 17.55 -18.98
CA ALA A 559 7.93 16.85 -18.38
C ALA A 559 6.57 17.40 -18.85
N LEU A 560 6.43 18.73 -18.94
CA LEU A 560 5.20 19.37 -19.40
C LEU A 560 4.97 19.17 -20.90
N ASP A 561 6.02 19.30 -21.71
CA ASP A 561 5.97 19.08 -23.16
C ASP A 561 5.61 17.62 -23.47
N GLU A 562 6.16 16.68 -22.70
CA GLU A 562 5.87 15.26 -22.85
C GLU A 562 4.41 14.94 -22.50
N ALA A 563 3.88 15.54 -21.43
CA ALA A 563 2.46 15.43 -21.07
C ALA A 563 1.54 15.90 -22.22
N ALA A 564 1.88 16.99 -22.91
CA ALA A 564 1.14 17.50 -24.07
C ALA A 564 1.25 16.56 -25.30
N LYS A 565 2.46 16.09 -25.62
CA LYS A 565 2.72 15.21 -26.77
C LYS A 565 1.97 13.88 -26.67
N GLN A 566 1.84 13.31 -25.47
CA GLN A 566 1.16 12.03 -25.28
C GLN A 566 -0.30 12.08 -25.73
N PHE A 567 -1.03 13.18 -25.54
CA PHE A 567 -2.41 13.28 -26.01
C PHE A 567 -2.55 13.14 -27.53
N LEU A 568 -1.70 13.83 -28.29
CA LEU A 568 -1.73 13.78 -29.75
C LEU A 568 -1.28 12.41 -30.28
N ARG A 569 -0.27 11.81 -29.63
CA ARG A 569 0.16 10.45 -29.92
C ARG A 569 -0.95 9.43 -29.67
N PHE A 570 -1.61 9.48 -28.52
CA PHE A 570 -2.71 8.59 -28.18
C PHE A 570 -3.93 8.80 -29.09
N LYS A 571 -4.19 10.06 -29.48
CA LYS A 571 -5.22 10.39 -30.48
C LYS A 571 -5.00 9.61 -31.78
N ASN A 572 -3.76 9.49 -32.26
CA ASN A 572 -3.46 8.77 -33.50
C ASN A 572 -3.82 7.28 -33.46
N TYR A 573 -3.72 6.61 -32.29
CA TYR A 573 -4.02 5.19 -32.15
C TYR A 573 -5.47 4.92 -31.74
N LEU A 574 -6.03 5.75 -30.86
CA LEU A 574 -7.26 5.43 -30.14
C LEU A 574 -8.47 6.26 -30.58
N PHE A 575 -8.27 7.45 -31.14
CA PHE A 575 -9.41 8.31 -31.47
C PHE A 575 -10.25 7.72 -32.60
N MET A 576 -11.56 7.82 -32.46
CA MET A 576 -12.57 7.35 -33.40
C MET A 576 -13.23 8.58 -34.05
N PRO A 577 -12.72 9.11 -35.18
CA PRO A 577 -13.09 10.44 -35.67
C PRO A 577 -14.58 10.58 -36.04
N GLY A 578 -15.19 9.51 -36.58
CA GLY A 578 -16.61 9.49 -36.93
C GLY A 578 -17.53 9.56 -35.70
N GLU A 579 -17.03 9.17 -34.53
CA GLU A 579 -17.77 9.17 -33.28
C GLU A 579 -17.38 10.29 -32.33
N LYS A 580 -16.18 10.85 -32.51
CA LYS A 580 -15.51 11.79 -31.60
C LYS A 580 -15.34 11.21 -30.19
N LEU A 581 -14.98 9.93 -30.12
CA LEU A 581 -14.73 9.16 -28.90
C LEU A 581 -13.34 8.52 -28.96
N MET A 582 -12.86 8.03 -27.83
CA MET A 582 -11.65 7.20 -27.73
C MET A 582 -12.02 5.73 -27.65
N SER A 583 -11.37 4.89 -28.44
CA SER A 583 -11.27 3.45 -28.18
C SER A 583 -10.53 3.23 -26.86
N HIS A 584 -10.93 2.23 -26.09
CA HIS A 584 -10.32 1.94 -24.79
C HIS A 584 -8.85 1.54 -24.92
N VAL A 585 -8.53 0.59 -25.80
CA VAL A 585 -7.19 0.00 -25.94
C VAL A 585 -6.78 -0.10 -27.40
N TYR A 586 -5.49 0.05 -27.66
CA TYR A 586 -4.83 -0.39 -28.88
C TYR A 586 -3.97 -1.61 -28.55
N ASP A 587 -4.22 -2.71 -29.26
CA ASP A 587 -3.45 -3.93 -29.11
C ASP A 587 -2.46 -4.06 -30.27
N PHE A 588 -1.17 -3.91 -29.96
CA PHE A 588 -0.10 -3.98 -30.97
C PHE A 588 0.20 -5.40 -31.44
N LYS A 589 -0.30 -6.44 -30.74
CA LYS A 589 -0.17 -7.84 -31.21
C LYS A 589 -1.03 -8.07 -32.44
N TYR A 590 -2.17 -7.38 -32.53
CA TYR A 590 -3.10 -7.44 -33.66
C TYR A 590 -3.07 -6.19 -34.54
N ASP A 591 -2.20 -5.22 -34.19
CA ASP A 591 -2.11 -3.90 -34.79
C ASP A 591 -3.48 -3.23 -34.99
N ARG A 592 -4.27 -3.19 -33.91
CA ARG A 592 -5.65 -2.72 -33.99
C ARG A 592 -6.17 -2.16 -32.68
N ALA A 593 -6.93 -1.07 -32.77
CA ALA A 593 -7.78 -0.58 -31.68
C ALA A 593 -8.91 -1.58 -31.36
N THR A 594 -9.32 -1.67 -30.10
CA THR A 594 -10.49 -2.49 -29.73
C THR A 594 -11.78 -1.97 -30.36
N GLY A 595 -11.83 -0.67 -30.66
CA GLY A 595 -13.01 0.00 -31.23
C GLY A 595 -14.15 0.14 -30.22
N ILE A 596 -13.90 -0.13 -28.94
CA ILE A 596 -14.90 -0.05 -27.88
C ILE A 596 -14.67 1.23 -27.07
N PRO A 597 -15.57 2.22 -27.13
CA PRO A 597 -15.45 3.44 -26.35
C PRO A 597 -15.97 3.22 -24.93
N TRP A 598 -15.16 2.55 -24.12
CA TRP A 598 -15.46 2.35 -22.70
C TRP A 598 -15.51 3.68 -21.95
N GLY A 599 -16.55 3.87 -21.14
CA GLY A 599 -16.87 5.13 -20.47
C GLY A 599 -15.72 5.66 -19.63
N ARG A 600 -15.16 4.85 -18.72
CA ARG A 600 -14.12 5.33 -17.81
C ARG A 600 -12.82 5.69 -18.53
N GLY A 601 -12.38 4.91 -19.53
CA GLY A 601 -11.21 5.28 -20.35
C GLY A 601 -11.39 6.62 -21.08
N ASN A 602 -12.58 6.89 -21.60
CA ASN A 602 -12.92 8.20 -22.19
C ASN A 602 -12.95 9.31 -21.14
N GLY A 603 -13.47 9.02 -19.96
CA GLY A 603 -13.47 9.92 -18.81
C GLY A 603 -12.03 10.32 -18.40
N TRP A 604 -11.13 9.36 -18.30
CA TRP A 604 -9.72 9.61 -17.96
C TRP A 604 -9.03 10.49 -18.99
N THR A 605 -9.37 10.31 -20.27
CA THR A 605 -8.85 11.15 -21.35
C THR A 605 -9.23 12.62 -21.13
N ILE A 606 -10.52 12.95 -20.97
CA ILE A 606 -10.93 14.36 -20.84
C ILE A 606 -10.55 14.96 -19.49
N PHE A 607 -10.63 14.18 -18.41
CA PHE A 607 -10.17 14.60 -17.10
C PHE A 607 -8.71 15.08 -17.19
N SER A 608 -7.84 14.25 -17.74
CA SER A 608 -6.40 14.52 -17.78
C SER A 608 -6.05 15.60 -18.80
N LEU A 609 -6.82 15.71 -19.89
CA LEU A 609 -6.65 16.79 -20.86
C LEU A 609 -6.92 18.15 -20.22
N THR A 610 -7.92 18.25 -19.33
CA THR A 610 -8.15 19.50 -18.57
C THR A 610 -7.01 19.83 -17.60
N GLU A 611 -6.37 18.83 -16.99
CA GLU A 611 -5.18 19.02 -16.14
C GLU A 611 -3.99 19.57 -16.95
N VAL A 612 -3.75 19.00 -18.13
CA VAL A 612 -2.68 19.48 -19.02
C VAL A 612 -2.97 20.89 -19.54
N LEU A 613 -4.20 21.16 -20.01
CA LEU A 613 -4.58 22.47 -20.54
C LEU A 613 -4.49 23.60 -19.50
N GLU A 614 -4.76 23.32 -18.22
CA GLU A 614 -4.55 24.30 -17.15
C GLU A 614 -3.05 24.55 -16.89
N ALA A 615 -2.22 23.52 -16.97
CA ALA A 615 -0.78 23.62 -16.72
C ALA A 615 0.00 24.26 -17.88
N LEU A 616 -0.51 24.17 -19.12
CA LEU A 616 0.18 24.67 -20.31
C LEU A 616 0.19 26.21 -20.37
N PRO A 617 1.35 26.83 -20.65
CA PRO A 617 1.41 28.25 -21.00
C PRO A 617 0.54 28.56 -22.22
N ALA A 618 -0.08 29.73 -22.24
CA ALA A 618 -0.93 30.17 -23.36
C ALA A 618 -0.21 30.15 -24.72
N ALA A 619 1.11 30.38 -24.72
CA ALA A 619 1.95 30.39 -25.92
C ALA A 619 2.58 29.03 -26.28
N HIS A 620 2.20 27.94 -25.60
CA HIS A 620 2.74 26.61 -25.90
C HIS A 620 2.26 26.12 -27.27
N GLU A 621 3.17 25.58 -28.09
CA GLU A 621 2.91 25.26 -29.51
C GLU A 621 1.77 24.26 -29.74
N LEU A 622 1.63 23.26 -28.85
CA LEU A 622 0.58 22.24 -28.95
C LEU A 622 -0.78 22.66 -28.37
N ARG A 623 -0.88 23.85 -27.76
CA ARG A 623 -2.06 24.21 -26.97
C ARG A 623 -3.33 24.31 -27.81
N ASP A 624 -3.25 24.89 -29.01
CA ASP A 624 -4.41 25.07 -29.88
C ASP A 624 -4.93 23.72 -30.40
N GLU A 625 -4.04 22.82 -30.79
CA GLU A 625 -4.40 21.47 -31.23
C GLU A 625 -5.05 20.65 -30.10
N LEU A 626 -4.56 20.79 -28.87
CA LEU A 626 -5.16 20.17 -27.69
C LEU A 626 -6.52 20.76 -27.33
N LEU A 627 -6.72 22.07 -27.53
CA LEU A 627 -8.03 22.71 -27.37
C LEU A 627 -9.03 22.22 -28.43
N ASP A 628 -8.60 22.06 -29.68
CA ASP A 628 -9.44 21.48 -30.72
C ASP A 628 -9.83 20.05 -30.38
N PHE A 629 -8.86 19.23 -29.96
CA PHE A 629 -9.15 17.86 -29.53
C PHE A 629 -10.10 17.81 -28.31
N PHE A 630 -9.91 18.68 -27.32
CA PHE A 630 -10.81 18.80 -26.19
C PHE A 630 -12.25 19.13 -26.61
N ASN A 631 -12.41 20.03 -27.59
CA ASN A 631 -13.73 20.37 -28.12
C ASN A 631 -14.37 19.24 -28.92
N GLU A 632 -13.59 18.46 -29.69
CA GLU A 632 -14.09 17.26 -30.37
C GLU A 632 -14.64 16.25 -29.37
N LEU A 633 -13.90 15.95 -28.30
CA LEU A 633 -14.35 15.06 -27.23
C LEU A 633 -15.60 15.60 -26.53
N CYS A 634 -15.64 16.91 -26.23
CA CYS A 634 -16.82 17.53 -25.62
C CYS A 634 -18.08 17.34 -26.47
N GLU A 635 -17.97 17.52 -27.79
CA GLU A 635 -19.07 17.30 -28.72
C GLU A 635 -19.51 15.83 -28.76
N GLY A 636 -18.55 14.90 -28.89
CA GLY A 636 -18.83 13.46 -28.95
C GLY A 636 -19.51 12.93 -27.69
N TYR A 637 -19.09 13.41 -26.52
CA TYR A 637 -19.67 13.04 -25.23
C TYR A 637 -21.04 13.68 -25.02
N ALA A 638 -21.19 14.99 -25.25
CA ALA A 638 -22.47 15.68 -25.05
C ALA A 638 -23.59 15.07 -25.94
N ALA A 639 -23.24 14.62 -27.14
CA ALA A 639 -24.18 13.95 -28.06
C ALA A 639 -24.72 12.60 -27.56
N ARG A 640 -24.10 12.00 -26.54
CA ARG A 640 -24.41 10.65 -26.03
C ARG A 640 -24.88 10.62 -24.58
N GLN A 641 -25.21 11.79 -24.02
CA GLN A 641 -25.78 11.88 -22.68
C GLN A 641 -27.20 11.29 -22.67
N SER A 642 -27.49 10.37 -21.75
CA SER A 642 -28.83 9.79 -21.59
C SER A 642 -29.85 10.84 -21.13
N ASP A 643 -31.14 10.48 -21.19
CA ASP A 643 -32.25 11.27 -20.63
C ASP A 643 -32.07 11.55 -19.13
N ARG A 644 -31.51 10.60 -18.39
CA ARG A 644 -31.17 10.68 -16.96
C ARG A 644 -29.95 11.54 -16.65
N GLY A 645 -29.30 12.12 -17.65
CA GLY A 645 -28.11 12.95 -17.48
C GLY A 645 -26.81 12.16 -17.30
N LEU A 646 -26.87 10.83 -17.18
CA LEU A 646 -25.71 9.94 -17.06
C LEU A 646 -25.24 9.43 -18.44
N TRP A 647 -24.08 8.79 -18.49
CA TRP A 647 -23.57 8.08 -19.66
C TRP A 647 -23.57 6.57 -19.46
N HIS A 648 -23.62 5.86 -20.57
CA HIS A 648 -23.59 4.41 -20.61
C HIS A 648 -22.14 3.87 -20.49
N GLN A 649 -22.00 2.68 -19.91
CA GLN A 649 -20.74 1.97 -19.71
C GLN A 649 -19.93 1.85 -21.01
N VAL A 650 -20.61 1.54 -22.11
CA VAL A 650 -20.06 1.70 -23.46
C VAL A 650 -20.75 2.91 -24.08
N VAL A 651 -19.99 3.98 -24.30
CA VAL A 651 -20.54 5.34 -24.48
C VAL A 651 -21.49 5.45 -25.67
N ASN A 652 -21.24 4.68 -26.74
CA ASN A 652 -22.06 4.66 -27.95
C ASN A 652 -23.14 3.56 -27.96
N ARG A 653 -23.35 2.87 -26.83
CA ARG A 653 -24.35 1.79 -26.69
C ARG A 653 -25.36 2.09 -25.57
N PRO A 654 -26.53 2.65 -25.92
CA PRO A 654 -27.55 3.07 -24.94
C PRO A 654 -28.29 1.90 -24.26
N ASP A 655 -28.01 0.66 -24.66
CA ASP A 655 -28.55 -0.55 -24.06
C ASP A 655 -27.67 -1.10 -22.91
N THR A 656 -26.43 -0.65 -22.79
CA THR A 656 -25.57 -0.98 -21.64
C THR A 656 -25.99 -0.19 -20.39
N TYR A 657 -25.55 -0.61 -19.20
CA TYR A 657 -25.93 0.09 -17.97
C TYR A 657 -25.32 1.51 -17.87
N LEU A 658 -25.97 2.41 -17.14
CA LEU A 658 -25.46 3.78 -16.90
C LEU A 658 -24.32 3.76 -15.88
N GLU A 659 -23.16 4.30 -16.20
CA GLU A 659 -21.96 4.23 -15.36
C GLU A 659 -21.63 5.59 -14.73
N ALA A 660 -21.39 5.58 -13.43
CA ALA A 660 -21.31 6.77 -12.62
C ALA A 660 -19.93 7.45 -12.68
N SER A 661 -18.84 6.67 -12.70
CA SER A 661 -17.49 7.24 -12.67
C SER A 661 -17.14 8.02 -13.95
N CYS A 662 -17.50 7.50 -15.12
CA CYS A 662 -17.31 8.20 -16.40
C CYS A 662 -18.16 9.47 -16.48
N THR A 663 -19.41 9.39 -16.00
CA THR A 663 -20.31 10.55 -15.92
C THR A 663 -19.70 11.66 -15.07
N ALA A 664 -19.13 11.31 -13.92
CA ALA A 664 -18.48 12.27 -13.04
C ALA A 664 -17.25 12.90 -13.69
N MET A 665 -16.42 12.13 -14.41
CA MET A 665 -15.28 12.67 -15.16
C MET A 665 -15.71 13.60 -16.31
N PHE A 666 -16.80 13.29 -17.01
CA PHE A 666 -17.35 14.17 -18.05
C PHE A 666 -17.87 15.47 -17.45
N ALA A 667 -18.61 15.40 -16.33
CA ALA A 667 -19.06 16.59 -15.60
C ALA A 667 -17.87 17.47 -15.16
N TYR A 668 -16.82 16.86 -14.65
CA TYR A 668 -15.57 17.52 -14.26
C TYR A 668 -14.91 18.23 -15.45
N GLY A 669 -14.69 17.51 -16.55
CA GLY A 669 -14.05 18.06 -17.76
C GLY A 669 -14.85 19.21 -18.37
N PHE A 670 -16.18 19.04 -18.47
CA PHE A 670 -17.09 20.08 -18.96
C PHE A 670 -17.09 21.32 -18.07
N ALA A 671 -17.17 21.15 -16.75
CA ALA A 671 -17.19 22.26 -15.82
C ALA A 671 -15.92 23.10 -15.89
N ARG A 672 -14.76 22.46 -15.98
CA ARG A 672 -13.46 23.15 -16.17
C ARG A 672 -13.37 23.82 -17.53
N GLY A 673 -13.77 23.12 -18.59
CA GLY A 673 -13.77 23.67 -19.95
C GLY A 673 -14.56 24.97 -20.07
N VAL A 674 -15.72 25.06 -19.40
CA VAL A 674 -16.52 26.29 -19.35
C VAL A 674 -15.84 27.36 -18.49
N ARG A 675 -15.44 27.03 -17.25
CA ARG A 675 -14.79 27.95 -16.30
C ARG A 675 -13.54 28.61 -16.86
N PHE A 676 -12.77 27.89 -17.66
CA PHE A 676 -11.52 28.39 -18.26
C PHE A 676 -11.70 28.91 -19.69
N GLY A 677 -12.92 28.94 -20.23
CA GLY A 677 -13.22 29.50 -21.55
C GLY A 677 -12.66 28.71 -22.73
N TRP A 678 -12.51 27.39 -22.59
CA TRP A 678 -11.95 26.51 -23.63
C TRP A 678 -12.98 25.98 -24.63
N VAL A 679 -14.26 26.00 -24.26
CA VAL A 679 -15.33 25.38 -25.02
C VAL A 679 -15.90 26.29 -26.10
N LYS A 680 -16.11 25.75 -27.30
CA LYS A 680 -16.74 26.45 -28.44
C LYS A 680 -18.26 26.61 -28.28
N GLN A 681 -18.90 25.72 -27.52
CA GLN A 681 -20.35 25.71 -27.28
C GLN A 681 -20.69 25.78 -25.77
N PRO A 682 -20.39 26.90 -25.10
CA PRO A 682 -20.45 26.99 -23.63
C PRO A 682 -21.82 26.67 -23.03
N ALA A 683 -22.92 27.10 -23.65
CA ALA A 683 -24.27 26.84 -23.14
C ALA A 683 -24.64 25.35 -23.15
N ALA A 684 -24.35 24.65 -24.26
CA ALA A 684 -24.62 23.21 -24.39
C ALA A 684 -23.80 22.39 -23.39
N ILE A 685 -22.50 22.70 -23.27
CA ILE A 685 -21.60 22.00 -22.36
C ILE A 685 -21.93 22.29 -20.89
N THR A 686 -22.32 23.53 -20.57
CA THR A 686 -22.82 23.89 -19.22
C THR A 686 -24.04 23.07 -18.84
N ASN A 687 -25.03 22.98 -19.74
CA ASN A 687 -26.23 22.17 -19.51
C ASN A 687 -25.90 20.69 -19.33
N ALA A 688 -24.98 20.15 -20.15
CA ALA A 688 -24.54 18.77 -20.02
C ALA A 688 -23.88 18.51 -18.65
N ALA A 689 -23.01 19.40 -18.17
CA ALA A 689 -22.37 19.30 -16.86
C ALA A 689 -23.39 19.32 -15.70
N PHE A 690 -24.37 20.22 -15.76
CA PHE A 690 -25.41 20.31 -14.73
C PHE A 690 -26.33 19.09 -14.72
N ARG A 691 -26.73 18.59 -15.89
CA ARG A 691 -27.51 17.35 -16.00
C ARG A 691 -26.73 16.13 -15.51
N ALA A 692 -25.42 16.09 -15.75
CA ALA A 692 -24.56 15.04 -15.24
C ALA A 692 -24.56 15.00 -13.72
N TRP A 693 -24.36 16.15 -13.08
CA TRP A 693 -24.37 16.24 -11.62
C TRP A 693 -25.75 15.93 -11.02
N ASP A 694 -26.83 16.46 -11.58
CA ASP A 694 -28.20 16.12 -11.15
C ASP A 694 -28.50 14.62 -11.30
N GLY A 695 -28.07 14.00 -12.40
CA GLY A 695 -28.18 12.55 -12.57
C GLY A 695 -27.41 11.77 -11.50
N LEU A 696 -26.18 12.20 -11.19
CA LEU A 696 -25.36 11.54 -10.17
C LEU A 696 -25.98 11.64 -8.77
N THR A 697 -26.47 12.81 -8.37
CA THR A 697 -27.10 13.00 -7.05
C THR A 697 -28.44 12.30 -6.91
N ARG A 698 -29.14 12.03 -8.01
CA ARG A 698 -30.41 11.29 -8.04
C ARG A 698 -30.25 9.79 -8.07
N TYR A 699 -29.27 9.28 -8.81
CA TYR A 699 -29.22 7.86 -9.16
C TYR A 699 -27.97 7.16 -8.66
N ALA A 700 -26.86 7.85 -8.40
CA ALA A 700 -25.58 7.24 -8.03
C ALA A 700 -25.15 7.52 -6.59
N ILE A 701 -25.54 8.66 -6.00
CA ILE A 701 -25.18 9.02 -4.62
C ILE A 701 -26.41 8.88 -3.72
N ASP A 702 -26.33 8.01 -2.72
CA ASP A 702 -27.40 7.85 -1.75
C ASP A 702 -27.29 8.86 -0.58
N ARG A 703 -28.34 8.94 0.24
CA ARG A 703 -28.45 9.86 1.37
C ARG A 703 -27.51 9.54 2.54
N GLN A 704 -26.78 8.41 2.48
CA GLN A 704 -25.71 8.03 3.40
C GLN A 704 -24.32 8.34 2.83
N GLY A 705 -24.24 8.81 1.58
CA GLY A 705 -23.00 9.12 0.90
C GLY A 705 -22.33 7.92 0.23
N ASN A 706 -23.01 6.77 0.13
CA ASN A 706 -22.46 5.68 -0.67
C ASN A 706 -22.60 6.03 -2.16
N VAL A 707 -21.60 5.60 -2.92
CA VAL A 707 -21.52 5.79 -4.36
C VAL A 707 -21.81 4.47 -5.07
N HIS A 708 -22.86 4.45 -5.88
CA HIS A 708 -23.32 3.32 -6.66
C HIS A 708 -22.96 3.52 -8.14
N GLY A 709 -23.08 2.45 -8.92
CA GLY A 709 -22.92 2.53 -10.38
C GLY A 709 -21.49 2.74 -10.87
N VAL A 710 -20.49 2.55 -10.02
CA VAL A 710 -19.06 2.60 -10.39
C VAL A 710 -18.63 1.20 -10.81
N CYS A 711 -18.12 1.04 -12.03
CA CYS A 711 -17.65 -0.27 -12.49
C CYS A 711 -16.29 -0.64 -11.86
N SER A 712 -16.07 -1.93 -11.58
CA SER A 712 -14.80 -2.41 -10.98
C SER A 712 -13.61 -2.19 -11.92
N GLY A 713 -12.39 -2.43 -11.44
CA GLY A 713 -11.19 -2.37 -12.28
C GLY A 713 -11.28 -3.30 -13.51
N SER A 714 -10.81 -2.83 -14.67
CA SER A 714 -11.05 -3.49 -15.95
C SER A 714 -9.79 -4.12 -16.57
N ARG A 715 -9.99 -5.21 -17.30
CA ARG A 715 -9.15 -5.65 -18.42
C ARG A 715 -9.60 -4.96 -19.74
N TYR A 716 -9.35 -5.58 -20.89
CA TYR A 716 -9.88 -5.14 -22.18
C TYR A 716 -10.43 -6.32 -22.98
N ALA A 717 -11.29 -6.00 -23.94
CA ALA A 717 -11.81 -6.91 -24.93
C ALA A 717 -12.12 -6.18 -26.25
N PHE A 718 -12.22 -6.95 -27.33
CA PHE A 718 -12.68 -6.50 -28.67
C PHE A 718 -14.21 -6.56 -28.82
N THR A 719 -14.95 -6.81 -27.74
CA THR A 719 -16.41 -6.83 -27.71
C THR A 719 -16.92 -5.93 -26.59
N ALA A 720 -18.06 -5.29 -26.83
CA ALA A 720 -18.80 -4.54 -25.82
C ALA A 720 -19.35 -5.46 -24.71
N ASP A 721 -19.57 -6.75 -25.00
CA ASP A 721 -20.20 -7.67 -24.06
C ASP A 721 -19.37 -7.86 -22.80
N TYR A 722 -18.04 -7.90 -22.89
CA TYR A 722 -17.18 -7.93 -21.71
C TYR A 722 -17.43 -6.72 -20.79
N TYR A 723 -17.49 -5.51 -21.36
CA TYR A 723 -17.67 -4.29 -20.59
C TYR A 723 -19.07 -4.18 -19.98
N ASP A 724 -20.08 -4.70 -20.65
CA ASP A 724 -21.46 -4.65 -20.18
C ASP A 724 -21.78 -5.80 -19.22
N GLN A 725 -21.36 -7.03 -19.56
CA GLN A 725 -21.78 -8.27 -18.92
C GLN A 725 -20.86 -8.76 -17.80
N ASP A 726 -19.55 -8.52 -17.92
CA ASP A 726 -18.56 -9.03 -16.97
C ASP A 726 -18.07 -7.92 -16.02
N LEU A 727 -17.87 -6.71 -16.55
CA LEU A 727 -17.35 -5.57 -15.81
C LEU A 727 -18.48 -4.84 -15.06
N ARG A 728 -18.98 -5.43 -13.99
CA ARG A 728 -20.13 -4.92 -13.23
C ARG A 728 -19.76 -3.83 -12.21
N THR A 729 -20.80 -3.25 -11.62
CA THR A 729 -20.67 -2.14 -10.66
C THR A 729 -20.46 -2.62 -9.24
N VAL A 730 -19.60 -1.92 -8.49
CA VAL A 730 -19.35 -2.16 -7.07
C VAL A 730 -19.63 -0.87 -6.29
N VAL A 731 -20.38 -1.00 -5.19
CA VAL A 731 -20.72 0.14 -4.33
C VAL A 731 -19.48 0.59 -3.56
N ASN A 732 -19.25 1.89 -3.50
CA ASN A 732 -18.08 2.51 -2.86
C ASN A 732 -16.75 2.02 -3.42
N ASP A 733 -16.73 1.69 -4.71
CA ASP A 733 -15.50 1.37 -5.38
C ASP A 733 -14.58 2.61 -5.44
N ASN A 734 -13.32 2.42 -5.03
CA ASN A 734 -12.32 3.48 -4.89
C ASN A 734 -12.00 4.20 -6.21
N HIS A 735 -12.33 3.63 -7.37
CA HIS A 735 -12.17 4.31 -8.64
C HIS A 735 -13.12 5.51 -8.75
N GLY A 736 -14.28 5.49 -8.08
CA GLY A 736 -15.35 6.46 -8.29
C GLY A 736 -15.45 7.58 -7.25
N ILE A 737 -15.17 7.29 -5.97
CA ILE A 737 -15.50 8.21 -4.85
C ILE A 737 -14.77 9.55 -4.99
N GLY A 738 -13.46 9.52 -5.25
CA GLY A 738 -12.66 10.70 -5.52
C GLY A 738 -13.20 11.57 -6.65
N ILE A 739 -13.64 10.91 -7.73
CA ILE A 739 -14.15 11.59 -8.92
C ILE A 739 -15.49 12.26 -8.63
N MET A 740 -16.39 11.61 -7.87
CA MET A 740 -17.66 12.22 -7.47
C MET A 740 -17.43 13.54 -6.73
N MET A 741 -16.46 13.53 -5.81
CA MET A 741 -16.02 14.71 -5.07
C MET A 741 -15.46 15.80 -5.98
N LEU A 742 -14.60 15.44 -6.93
CA LEU A 742 -14.02 16.38 -7.91
C LEU A 742 -15.09 16.96 -8.85
N ALA A 743 -16.00 16.13 -9.35
CA ALA A 743 -17.09 16.52 -10.24
C ALA A 743 -18.03 17.51 -9.55
N GLY A 744 -18.51 17.18 -8.35
CA GLY A 744 -19.37 18.08 -7.58
C GLY A 744 -18.67 19.39 -7.22
N THR A 745 -17.37 19.33 -6.89
CA THR A 745 -16.56 20.52 -6.60
C THR A 745 -16.44 21.44 -7.82
N GLU A 746 -16.09 20.91 -9.00
CA GLU A 746 -15.97 21.74 -10.21
C GLU A 746 -17.32 22.25 -10.72
N VAL A 747 -18.40 21.46 -10.61
CA VAL A 747 -19.76 21.92 -10.94
C VAL A 747 -20.20 23.04 -10.01
N ALA A 748 -19.95 22.92 -8.70
CA ALA A 748 -20.27 23.98 -7.75
C ALA A 748 -19.44 25.26 -8.00
N LYS A 749 -18.16 25.11 -8.35
CA LYS A 749 -17.31 26.22 -8.79
C LYS A 749 -17.82 26.85 -10.10
N LEU A 750 -18.36 26.06 -11.03
CA LEU A 750 -18.95 26.56 -12.28
C LEU A 750 -20.21 27.38 -11.98
N LYS A 751 -21.11 26.88 -11.12
CA LYS A 751 -22.31 27.64 -10.70
C LYS A 751 -21.93 29.00 -10.10
N ARG A 752 -20.91 29.05 -9.24
CA ARG A 752 -20.38 30.31 -8.67
C ARG A 752 -19.81 31.24 -9.75
N HIS A 753 -19.04 30.71 -10.70
CA HIS A 753 -18.44 31.47 -11.80
C HIS A 753 -19.49 32.16 -12.68
N LEU A 754 -20.57 31.45 -13.03
CA LEU A 754 -21.66 32.02 -13.84
C LEU A 754 -22.46 33.07 -13.08
N GLN A 755 -22.64 32.89 -11.77
CA GLN A 755 -23.28 33.91 -10.92
C GLN A 755 -22.47 35.20 -10.86
N THR A 756 -21.14 35.11 -10.75
CA THR A 756 -20.27 36.30 -10.75
C THR A 756 -20.29 37.03 -12.08
N GLN A 757 -20.28 36.33 -13.22
CA GLN A 757 -20.39 36.95 -14.55
C GLN A 757 -21.73 37.69 -14.72
N THR A 758 -22.84 37.09 -14.25
CA THR A 758 -24.16 37.73 -14.32
C THR A 758 -24.22 39.02 -13.50
N ASN A 759 -23.52 39.07 -12.36
CA ASN A 759 -23.46 40.27 -11.52
C ASN A 759 -22.60 41.38 -12.16
N ASP A 760 -21.49 41.02 -12.81
CA ASP A 760 -20.64 41.98 -13.52
C ASP A 760 -21.31 42.55 -14.78
N ASP A 761 -22.11 41.75 -15.49
CA ASP A 761 -22.87 42.19 -16.67
C ASP A 761 -24.08 43.06 -16.30
N ASN A 762 -24.66 42.91 -15.10
CA ASN A 762 -25.71 43.78 -14.59
C ASN A 762 -25.18 45.08 -13.94
N ALA A 763 -23.87 45.14 -13.65
CA ALA A 763 -23.22 46.31 -13.04
C ALA A 763 -22.55 47.25 -14.06
N LYS A 764 -22.44 46.83 -15.32
CA LYS A 764 -22.03 47.65 -16.48
C LYS A 764 -23.25 48.22 -17.20
#